data_AF-A0A914BVA9-F1
#
_entry.id   AF-A0A914BVA9-F1
#
_cell.length_a   1.000
_cell.length_b   1.000
_cell.length_c   1.000
_cell.angle_alpha   90.00
_cell.angle_beta   90.00
_cell.angle_gamma   90.00
#
_symmetry.space_group_name_H-M   'P 1'
#
loop_
_entity.id
_entity.type
_entity.pdbx_description
1 polymer ?
#
loop_
_entity_poly.entity_id
_entity_poly.type
_entity_poly.pdbx_seq_one_letter_code
_entity_poly.pdbx_strand_id
1 'polypeptide(L)'
;MLKTGVQSQLEWIRITISHLHTASDDIKEIEESIQEAFDQLKTIPQLKTKMSKLNEATIRSLTHSPYAAALENLLHIFNITATVEKTQEFIVEGNLLHAHRNIMELERARDDLMFEVYKLPFERREYDKNLLKNYFIEVERLVLDLGKQVWYICLRALDAVRENDDGAQQLASASRIIEREERPRRWKAQLFEVLLNSVRRRVEGNQFEDRTINKQWLARYLEVCRRTVVEDLKIVKRSLAAYFPPEYKIYDRYIQMYHDSISQRLREIAAEFLEKNELVQLLSWIQAYGGESMLGSPILGISTAALLNDNPLLPHSTTIQLYVRFIEINKRDIREWLDKALMQEKDVTLAKEISLELTPRVIEVAIDEFLEFSSCYKDAAMAFKVKHFEDRSYFMKYTATMIAIANNLDICVQSTDKLEKHIPLTIEGDVADFSHSLLSLSLNPDLSLSSVGGFSVNRQKLIKKIDQLKKKWHYCMQFVISSLLDEVYEDISKHLEKLMSKEWLIGSYDLETICITIADYHNDYRHLRPHIRIALLKDLLYKVVGEFLIAIDNRRLTFSKYEERHLAAERIRQDARRISQLFESFIDNSKYQLPNLPAILLAIADIIDLRDKSILPLEASSFVRKYSDIHVELLTSILQSREDLGKAESKWIAEELINRARFRPRGDQEMLKLFQMCKLGKTGRTLPALVELFKNMFQTLVLSATKSIPSSN
;
A
#
# COMPACT_ATOMS: atom_id res chain seq x y z
N MET A 1 4.81 22.04 83.13
CA MET A 1 4.04 22.24 81.90
C MET A 1 2.76 23.08 82.05
N LEU A 2 2.21 23.30 83.26
CA LEU A 2 1.05 24.20 83.45
C LEU A 2 1.36 25.70 83.34
N LYS A 3 2.58 26.12 83.68
CA LYS A 3 2.98 27.54 83.70
C LYS A 3 3.10 28.15 82.28
N THR A 4 3.58 27.39 81.31
CA THR A 4 3.73 27.80 79.91
C THR A 4 2.39 27.86 79.16
N GLY A 5 1.46 26.96 79.46
CA GLY A 5 0.10 27.00 78.89
C GLY A 5 -0.70 28.22 79.36
N VAL A 6 -0.67 28.52 80.65
CA VAL A 6 -1.36 29.70 81.22
C VAL A 6 -0.73 31.01 80.74
N GLN A 7 0.60 31.08 80.60
CA GLN A 7 1.26 32.24 79.97
C GLN A 7 0.85 32.43 78.51
N SER A 8 0.76 31.36 77.72
CA SER A 8 0.31 31.46 76.33
C SER A 8 -1.14 31.95 76.23
N GLN A 9 -2.06 31.46 77.07
CA GLN A 9 -3.45 31.91 77.05
C GLN A 9 -3.60 33.36 77.53
N LEU A 10 -2.83 33.78 78.54
CA LEU A 10 -2.79 35.18 78.96
C LEU A 10 -2.22 36.10 77.88
N GLU A 11 -1.22 35.64 77.13
CA GLU A 11 -0.66 36.38 75.99
C GLU A 11 -1.67 36.49 74.85
N TRP A 12 -2.36 35.39 74.51
CA TRP A 12 -3.44 35.40 73.52
C TRP A 12 -4.61 36.30 73.94
N ILE A 13 -5.00 36.31 75.22
CA ILE A 13 -6.03 37.22 75.73
C ILE A 13 -5.55 38.68 75.68
N ARG A 14 -4.28 38.96 76.02
CA ARG A 14 -3.70 40.30 75.87
C ARG A 14 -3.68 40.76 74.42
N ILE A 15 -3.26 39.91 73.50
CA ILE A 15 -3.28 40.19 72.06
C ILE A 15 -4.72 40.43 71.60
N THR A 16 -5.67 39.61 72.05
CA THR A 16 -7.10 39.75 71.68
C THR A 16 -7.70 41.05 72.21
N ILE A 17 -7.41 41.42 73.46
CA ILE A 17 -7.84 42.71 74.04
C ILE A 17 -7.17 43.88 73.32
N SER A 18 -5.88 43.77 73.00
CA SER A 18 -5.16 44.79 72.23
C SER A 18 -5.80 44.98 70.86
N HIS A 19 -6.09 43.90 70.14
CA HIS A 19 -6.76 43.95 68.84
C HIS A 19 -8.17 44.52 68.93
N LEU A 20 -8.91 44.25 70.02
CA LEU A 20 -10.24 44.84 70.27
C LEU A 20 -10.17 46.34 70.54
N HIS A 21 -9.15 46.81 71.26
CA HIS A 21 -8.91 48.24 71.42
C HIS A 21 -8.53 48.90 70.10
N THR A 22 -7.59 48.31 69.35
CA THR A 22 -7.21 48.83 68.02
C THR A 22 -8.42 48.89 67.10
N ALA A 23 -9.25 47.85 67.04
CA ALA A 23 -10.46 47.86 66.24
C ALA A 23 -11.50 48.91 66.69
N SER A 24 -11.60 49.19 67.99
CA SER A 24 -12.47 50.27 68.49
C SER A 24 -11.93 51.66 68.12
N ASP A 25 -10.62 51.85 68.16
CA ASP A 25 -9.98 53.11 67.79
C ASP A 25 -10.12 53.33 66.28
N ASP A 26 -9.89 52.30 65.46
CA ASP A 26 -10.10 52.33 64.01
C ASP A 26 -11.55 52.67 63.64
N ILE A 27 -12.54 52.10 64.34
CA ILE A 27 -13.96 52.41 64.10
C ILE A 27 -14.27 53.88 64.42
N LYS A 28 -13.68 54.45 65.48
CA LYS A 28 -13.84 55.87 65.79
C LYS A 28 -13.18 56.75 64.74
N GLU A 29 -11.98 56.42 64.30
CA GLU A 29 -11.29 57.15 63.24
C GLU A 29 -12.09 57.13 61.93
N ILE A 30 -12.73 56.00 61.60
CA ILE A 30 -13.63 55.89 60.45
C ILE A 30 -14.88 56.74 60.66
N GLU A 31 -15.49 56.74 61.84
CA GLU A 31 -16.68 57.56 62.14
C GLU A 31 -16.38 59.06 62.03
N GLU A 32 -15.23 59.50 62.57
CA GLU A 32 -14.73 60.87 62.43
C GLU A 32 -14.47 61.22 60.96
N SER A 33 -13.79 60.34 60.21
CA SER A 33 -13.53 60.54 58.78
C SER A 33 -14.80 60.62 57.94
N ILE A 34 -15.82 59.80 58.25
CA ILE A 34 -17.12 59.83 57.59
C ILE A 34 -17.85 61.14 57.92
N GLN A 35 -17.82 61.58 59.17
CA GLN A 35 -18.44 62.83 59.57
C GLN A 35 -17.76 64.04 58.90
N GLU A 36 -16.44 64.03 58.82
CA GLU A 36 -15.65 65.05 58.11
C GLU A 36 -16.00 65.07 56.61
N ALA A 37 -16.14 63.90 55.98
CA ALA A 37 -16.62 63.78 54.61
C ALA A 37 -18.05 64.32 54.43
N PHE A 38 -18.96 64.05 55.36
CA PHE A 38 -20.33 64.59 55.33
C PHE A 38 -20.35 66.12 55.46
N ASP A 39 -19.51 66.69 56.32
CA ASP A 39 -19.42 68.14 56.49
C ASP A 39 -18.79 68.81 55.26
N GLN A 40 -17.82 68.17 54.59
CA GLN A 40 -17.33 68.62 53.29
C GLN A 40 -18.44 68.56 52.21
N LEU A 41 -19.26 67.51 52.19
CA LEU A 41 -20.37 67.37 51.25
C LEU A 41 -21.46 68.43 51.45
N LYS A 42 -21.67 68.96 52.66
CA LYS A 42 -22.61 70.07 52.93
C LYS A 42 -22.25 71.37 52.20
N THR A 43 -21.00 71.53 51.73
CA THR A 43 -20.58 72.71 50.95
C THR A 43 -21.00 72.65 49.47
N ILE A 44 -21.39 71.45 48.97
CA ILE A 44 -21.76 71.22 47.57
C ILE A 44 -22.98 72.03 47.08
N PRO A 45 -24.05 72.28 47.85
CA PRO A 45 -25.18 73.11 47.41
C PRO A 45 -24.77 74.56 47.11
N GLN A 46 -23.79 75.10 47.84
CA GLN A 46 -23.21 76.42 47.58
C GLN A 46 -22.29 76.38 46.35
N LEU A 47 -21.60 75.25 46.12
CA LEU A 47 -20.84 75.02 44.90
C LEU A 47 -21.76 74.92 43.67
N LYS A 48 -22.95 74.30 43.81
CA LYS A 48 -23.98 74.19 42.76
C LYS A 48 -24.51 75.56 42.32
N THR A 49 -24.68 76.49 43.26
CA THR A 49 -25.08 77.87 42.95
C THR A 49 -23.93 78.69 42.34
N LYS A 50 -22.67 78.49 42.73
CA LYS A 50 -21.52 79.07 42.02
C LYS A 50 -21.33 78.47 40.62
N MET A 51 -21.55 77.16 40.48
CA MET A 51 -21.51 76.46 39.20
C MET A 51 -22.63 76.89 38.25
N SER A 52 -23.76 77.46 38.70
CA SER A 52 -24.80 77.92 37.78
C SER A 52 -24.31 79.08 36.89
N LYS A 53 -23.50 80.01 37.43
CA LYS A 53 -22.85 81.08 36.65
C LYS A 53 -21.82 80.54 35.67
N LEU A 54 -21.06 79.51 36.07
CA LEU A 54 -20.17 78.76 35.18
C LEU A 54 -20.96 77.99 34.12
N ASN A 55 -22.13 77.45 34.46
CA ASN A 55 -23.01 76.75 33.53
C ASN A 55 -23.59 77.71 32.48
N GLU A 56 -23.95 78.94 32.85
CA GLU A 56 -24.30 80.00 31.89
C GLU A 56 -23.13 80.39 30.97
N ALA A 57 -21.90 80.44 31.49
CA ALA A 57 -20.69 80.65 30.70
C ALA A 57 -20.38 79.46 29.77
N THR A 58 -20.59 78.22 30.25
CA THR A 58 -20.51 76.99 29.47
C THR A 58 -21.56 76.97 28.36
N ILE A 59 -22.80 77.38 28.63
CA ILE A 59 -23.86 77.52 27.62
C ILE A 59 -23.48 78.56 26.56
N ARG A 60 -22.90 79.70 26.94
CA ARG A 60 -22.35 80.67 25.97
C ARG A 60 -21.19 80.08 25.16
N SER A 61 -20.25 79.36 25.81
CA SER A 61 -19.17 78.66 25.11
C SER A 61 -19.71 77.63 24.12
N LEU A 62 -20.74 76.87 24.48
CA LEU A 62 -21.42 75.90 23.61
C LEU A 62 -22.10 76.56 22.41
N THR A 63 -22.58 77.80 22.54
CA THR A 63 -23.15 78.55 21.41
C THR A 63 -22.11 79.16 20.49
N HIS A 64 -20.91 79.49 20.97
CA HIS A 64 -19.85 80.14 20.16
C HIS A 64 -18.78 79.17 19.63
N SER A 65 -18.59 78.02 20.27
CA SER A 65 -17.60 76.98 19.90
C SER A 65 -17.83 76.38 18.49
N PRO A 66 -19.06 76.07 18.06
CA PRO A 66 -19.30 75.56 16.70
C PRO A 66 -18.95 76.59 15.62
N TYR A 67 -19.19 77.89 15.86
CA TYR A 67 -18.82 78.96 14.93
C TYR A 67 -17.31 79.17 14.89
N ALA A 68 -16.60 79.02 16.03
CA ALA A 68 -15.15 79.07 16.07
C ALA A 68 -14.52 77.89 15.31
N ALA A 69 -15.01 76.66 15.51
CA ALA A 69 -14.55 75.48 14.78
C ALA A 69 -14.88 75.56 13.27
N ALA A 70 -16.03 76.14 12.90
CA ALA A 70 -16.37 76.42 11.51
C ALA A 70 -15.50 77.53 10.90
N LEU A 71 -15.08 78.52 11.69
CA LEU A 71 -14.13 79.56 11.26
C LEU A 71 -12.71 79.01 11.10
N GLU A 72 -12.25 78.14 12.00
CA GLU A 72 -10.95 77.46 11.89
C GLU A 72 -10.90 76.50 10.69
N ASN A 73 -12.00 75.81 10.39
CA ASN A 73 -12.12 74.92 9.24
C ASN A 73 -12.70 75.59 7.98
N LEU A 74 -12.83 76.91 7.96
CA LEU A 74 -13.54 77.65 6.90
C LEU A 74 -12.91 77.44 5.52
N LEU A 75 -11.58 77.32 5.47
CA LEU A 75 -10.83 77.01 4.24
C LEU A 75 -11.21 75.64 3.65
N HIS A 76 -11.43 74.63 4.50
CA HIS A 76 -11.82 73.29 4.08
C HIS A 76 -13.30 73.20 3.73
N ILE A 77 -14.16 73.98 4.40
CA ILE A 77 -15.58 74.09 4.08
C ILE A 77 -15.77 74.79 2.72
N PHE A 78 -15.07 75.90 2.48
CA PHE A 78 -15.23 76.70 1.25
C PHE A 78 -14.60 76.05 0.01
N ASN A 79 -13.46 75.37 0.18
CA ASN A 79 -12.72 74.73 -0.92
C ASN A 79 -12.99 73.22 -1.04
N ILE A 80 -14.08 72.70 -0.47
CA ILE A 80 -14.33 71.25 -0.44
C ILE A 80 -14.40 70.65 -1.84
N THR A 81 -15.15 71.28 -2.75
CA THR A 81 -15.34 70.79 -4.14
C THR A 81 -14.02 70.79 -4.91
N ALA A 82 -13.25 71.87 -4.84
CA ALA A 82 -11.94 71.96 -5.49
C ALA A 82 -10.91 70.99 -4.88
N THR A 83 -10.98 70.72 -3.57
CA THR A 83 -10.10 69.75 -2.91
C THR A 83 -10.50 68.31 -3.25
N VAL A 84 -11.80 68.04 -3.38
CA VAL A 84 -12.35 66.75 -3.82
C VAL A 84 -11.92 66.45 -5.26
N GLU A 85 -12.06 67.40 -6.17
CA GLU A 85 -11.64 67.25 -7.58
C GLU A 85 -10.14 66.96 -7.69
N LYS A 86 -9.28 67.76 -7.03
CA LYS A 86 -7.83 67.52 -6.99
C LYS A 86 -7.46 66.17 -6.37
N THR A 87 -8.21 65.75 -5.36
CA THR A 87 -7.98 64.44 -4.72
C THR A 87 -8.34 63.31 -5.66
N GLN A 88 -9.42 63.45 -6.44
CA GLN A 88 -9.77 62.49 -7.47
C GLN A 88 -8.70 62.42 -8.56
N GLU A 89 -8.16 63.55 -9.00
CA GLU A 89 -7.02 63.61 -9.93
C GLU A 89 -5.80 62.86 -9.38
N PHE A 90 -5.41 63.11 -8.12
CA PHE A 90 -4.30 62.38 -7.50
C PHE A 90 -4.54 60.87 -7.36
N ILE A 91 -5.79 60.43 -7.18
CA ILE A 91 -6.14 58.99 -7.17
C ILE A 91 -5.96 58.40 -8.56
N VAL A 92 -6.38 59.10 -9.62
CA VAL A 92 -6.27 58.65 -11.01
C VAL A 92 -4.80 58.63 -11.47
N GLU A 93 -4.00 59.60 -11.05
CA GLU A 93 -2.57 59.69 -11.35
C GLU A 93 -1.69 58.71 -10.55
N GLY A 94 -2.25 58.01 -9.55
CA GLY A 94 -1.50 57.08 -8.70
C GLY A 94 -0.69 57.75 -7.58
N ASN A 95 -0.89 59.05 -7.35
CA ASN A 95 -0.26 59.84 -6.28
C ASN A 95 -0.97 59.63 -4.93
N LEU A 96 -1.01 58.38 -4.45
CA LEU A 96 -1.86 57.95 -3.33
C LEU A 96 -1.57 58.64 -2.00
N LEU A 97 -0.32 59.06 -1.74
CA LEU A 97 0.03 59.73 -0.48
C LEU A 97 -0.55 61.15 -0.41
N HIS A 98 -0.56 61.87 -1.52
CA HIS A 98 -1.14 63.21 -1.61
C HIS A 98 -2.67 63.13 -1.52
N ALA A 99 -3.27 62.14 -2.18
CA ALA A 99 -4.69 61.84 -2.04
C ALA A 99 -5.08 61.49 -0.60
N HIS A 100 -4.31 60.60 0.06
CA HIS A 100 -4.55 60.21 1.45
C HIS A 100 -4.45 61.40 2.42
N ARG A 101 -3.47 62.28 2.23
CA ARG A 101 -3.34 63.51 3.03
C ARG A 101 -4.56 64.41 2.91
N ASN A 102 -5.01 64.69 1.69
CA ASN A 102 -6.18 65.55 1.46
C ASN A 102 -7.45 64.93 2.09
N ILE A 103 -7.63 63.61 1.95
CA ILE A 103 -8.73 62.89 2.59
C ILE A 103 -8.64 63.02 4.11
N MET A 104 -7.46 62.82 4.71
CA MET A 104 -7.27 62.94 6.16
C MET A 104 -7.56 64.35 6.68
N GLU A 105 -7.16 65.40 5.94
CA GLU A 105 -7.46 66.79 6.27
C GLU A 105 -8.98 67.08 6.20
N LEU A 106 -9.67 66.56 5.18
CA LEU A 106 -11.13 66.69 5.04
C LEU A 106 -11.90 65.87 6.09
N GLU A 107 -11.44 64.66 6.41
CA GLU A 107 -12.04 63.83 7.47
C GLU A 107 -11.83 64.46 8.84
N ARG A 108 -10.66 65.04 9.11
CA ARG A 108 -10.41 65.79 10.34
C ARG A 108 -11.33 66.99 10.45
N ALA A 109 -11.49 67.79 9.39
CA ALA A 109 -12.41 68.91 9.37
C ALA A 109 -13.86 68.45 9.60
N ARG A 110 -14.28 67.34 8.99
CA ARG A 110 -15.59 66.72 9.24
C ARG A 110 -15.75 66.32 10.70
N ASP A 111 -14.76 65.63 11.27
CA ASP A 111 -14.83 65.07 12.61
C ASP A 111 -14.76 66.17 13.69
N ASP A 112 -13.98 67.24 13.48
CA ASP A 112 -13.94 68.42 14.35
C ASP A 112 -15.30 69.14 14.37
N LEU A 113 -15.92 69.33 13.20
CA LEU A 113 -17.28 69.89 13.11
C LEU A 113 -18.33 68.95 13.74
N MET A 114 -18.20 67.66 13.50
CA MET A 114 -19.10 66.65 14.05
C MET A 114 -19.00 66.60 15.57
N PHE A 115 -17.79 66.71 16.13
CA PHE A 115 -17.53 66.76 17.57
C PHE A 115 -18.20 67.97 18.24
N GLU A 116 -18.13 69.15 17.61
CA GLU A 116 -18.84 70.33 18.10
C GLU A 116 -20.37 70.17 18.01
N VAL A 117 -20.89 69.55 16.95
CA VAL A 117 -22.33 69.23 16.84
C VAL A 117 -22.80 68.26 17.92
N TYR A 118 -21.96 67.32 18.35
CA TYR A 118 -22.30 66.42 19.47
C TYR A 118 -22.46 67.14 20.82
N LYS A 119 -21.83 68.31 21.00
CA LYS A 119 -21.98 69.14 22.20
C LYS A 119 -23.31 69.92 22.25
N LEU A 120 -24.05 70.00 21.15
CA LEU A 120 -25.31 70.74 21.06
C LEU A 120 -26.49 70.01 21.73
N PRO A 121 -27.55 70.75 22.15
CA PRO A 121 -28.79 70.18 22.69
C PRO A 121 -29.48 69.20 21.72
N PHE A 122 -30.19 68.22 22.26
CA PHE A 122 -30.74 67.06 21.52
C PHE A 122 -31.64 67.44 20.33
N GLU A 123 -32.37 68.56 20.41
CA GLU A 123 -33.37 68.98 19.40
C GLU A 123 -32.78 69.36 18.03
N ARG A 124 -31.55 69.90 17.97
CA ARG A 124 -30.88 70.28 16.70
C ARG A 124 -29.79 69.30 16.26
N ARG A 125 -29.32 68.45 17.18
CA ARG A 125 -28.20 67.54 16.99
C ARG A 125 -28.40 66.58 15.81
N GLU A 126 -29.59 66.00 15.64
CA GLU A 126 -29.84 65.02 14.57
C GLU A 126 -29.91 65.66 13.18
N TYR A 127 -30.51 66.84 13.07
CA TYR A 127 -30.59 67.60 11.83
C TYR A 127 -29.19 68.05 11.37
N ASP A 128 -28.40 68.66 12.25
CA ASP A 128 -27.06 69.17 11.93
C ASP A 128 -26.08 68.02 11.63
N LYS A 129 -26.23 66.89 12.33
CA LYS A 129 -25.47 65.66 12.03
C LYS A 129 -25.78 65.12 10.64
N ASN A 130 -27.05 65.11 10.23
CA ASN A 130 -27.44 64.65 8.90
C ASN A 130 -27.00 65.63 7.81
N LEU A 131 -27.04 66.93 8.08
CA LEU A 131 -26.54 67.95 7.17
C LEU A 131 -25.03 67.79 6.91
N LEU A 132 -24.22 67.63 7.96
CA LEU A 132 -22.77 67.39 7.82
C LEU A 132 -22.47 66.08 7.11
N LYS A 133 -23.21 65.00 7.41
CA LYS A 133 -23.07 63.73 6.67
C LYS A 133 -23.33 63.89 5.18
N ASN A 134 -24.39 64.60 4.81
CA ASN A 134 -24.72 64.86 3.41
C ASN A 134 -23.69 65.77 2.74
N TYR A 135 -23.14 66.74 3.47
CA TYR A 135 -22.12 67.66 2.96
C TYR A 135 -20.80 66.95 2.65
N PHE A 136 -20.35 66.05 3.54
CA PHE A 136 -19.08 65.32 3.39
C PHE A 136 -19.24 63.95 2.69
N ILE A 137 -20.38 63.67 2.06
CA ILE A 137 -20.63 62.37 1.40
C ILE A 137 -19.62 62.06 0.29
N GLU A 138 -19.12 63.08 -0.39
CA GLU A 138 -18.10 62.93 -1.43
C GLU A 138 -16.75 62.47 -0.86
N VAL A 139 -16.42 62.85 0.38
CA VAL A 139 -15.22 62.37 1.07
C VAL A 139 -15.30 60.88 1.35
N GLU A 140 -16.47 60.35 1.70
CA GLU A 140 -16.67 58.90 1.83
C GLU A 140 -16.47 58.17 0.50
N ARG A 141 -16.89 58.76 -0.63
CA ARG A 141 -16.63 58.21 -1.97
C ARG A 141 -15.15 58.21 -2.32
N LEU A 142 -14.43 59.30 -2.02
CA LEU A 142 -12.98 59.39 -2.21
C LEU A 142 -12.21 58.33 -1.43
N VAL A 143 -12.62 58.04 -0.19
CA VAL A 143 -12.01 56.96 0.62
C VAL A 143 -12.22 55.60 -0.04
N LEU A 144 -13.42 55.34 -0.59
CA LEU A 144 -13.70 54.08 -1.29
C LEU A 144 -12.86 53.95 -2.56
N ASP A 145 -12.71 55.03 -3.33
CA ASP A 145 -11.93 55.03 -4.56
C ASP A 145 -10.41 54.92 -4.29
N LEU A 146 -9.90 55.59 -3.25
CA LEU A 146 -8.54 55.37 -2.75
C LEU A 146 -8.34 53.91 -2.33
N GLY A 147 -9.31 53.36 -1.57
CA GLY A 147 -9.29 51.96 -1.15
C GLY A 147 -9.21 51.00 -2.32
N LYS A 148 -10.02 51.19 -3.38
CA LYS A 148 -9.97 50.36 -4.60
C LYS A 148 -8.58 50.37 -5.24
N GLN A 149 -7.94 51.54 -5.35
CA GLN A 149 -6.59 51.63 -5.92
C GLN A 149 -5.53 50.96 -5.04
N VAL A 150 -5.61 51.17 -3.72
CA VAL A 150 -4.73 50.50 -2.74
C VAL A 150 -4.88 48.97 -2.84
N TRP A 151 -6.10 48.44 -2.88
CA TRP A 151 -6.36 47.00 -3.02
C TRP A 151 -5.90 46.45 -4.36
N TYR A 152 -6.05 47.20 -5.45
CA TYR A 152 -5.55 46.81 -6.76
C TYR A 152 -4.01 46.64 -6.77
N ILE A 153 -3.30 47.57 -6.14
CA ILE A 153 -1.83 47.50 -6.00
C ILE A 153 -1.43 46.31 -5.11
N CYS A 154 -2.10 46.12 -3.97
CA CYS A 154 -1.83 44.98 -3.09
C CYS A 154 -2.14 43.63 -3.77
N LEU A 155 -3.18 43.54 -4.58
CA LEU A 155 -3.51 42.34 -5.36
C LEU A 155 -2.41 41.99 -6.36
N ARG A 156 -1.69 42.99 -6.90
CA ARG A 156 -0.58 42.83 -7.84
C ARG A 156 0.79 42.88 -7.16
N ALA A 157 0.87 42.76 -5.84
CA ALA A 157 2.11 42.99 -5.08
C ALA A 157 3.30 42.14 -5.57
N LEU A 158 3.07 40.87 -5.95
CA LEU A 158 4.11 40.00 -6.49
C LEU A 158 4.61 40.42 -7.87
N ASP A 159 3.71 40.91 -8.74
CA ASP A 159 4.05 41.36 -10.09
C ASP A 159 4.69 42.75 -10.06
N ALA A 160 4.19 43.63 -9.18
CA ALA A 160 4.72 44.96 -8.96
C ALA A 160 6.19 44.95 -8.51
N VAL A 161 6.58 43.94 -7.71
CA VAL A 161 7.98 43.77 -7.25
C VAL A 161 8.86 43.05 -8.30
N ARG A 162 8.26 42.40 -9.30
CA ARG A 162 8.99 41.70 -10.38
C ARG A 162 9.45 42.62 -11.51
N GLU A 163 8.60 43.54 -11.94
CA GLU A 163 8.76 44.20 -13.24
C GLU A 163 9.28 45.64 -13.16
N ASN A 164 8.91 46.44 -12.14
CA ASN A 164 9.20 47.88 -12.11
C ASN A 164 9.46 48.44 -10.71
N ASP A 165 10.48 49.30 -10.57
CA ASP A 165 10.76 50.04 -9.33
C ASP A 165 9.60 50.98 -8.91
N ASP A 166 8.84 51.50 -9.89
CA ASP A 166 7.68 52.36 -9.66
C ASP A 166 6.53 51.61 -8.96
N GLY A 167 6.28 50.35 -9.34
CA GLY A 167 5.28 49.50 -8.69
C GLY A 167 5.64 49.16 -7.23
N ALA A 168 6.93 48.99 -6.95
CA ALA A 168 7.43 48.79 -5.59
C ALA A 168 7.27 50.05 -4.71
N GLN A 169 7.48 51.24 -5.27
CA GLN A 169 7.24 52.51 -4.57
C GLN A 169 5.75 52.75 -4.29
N GLN A 170 4.88 52.41 -5.24
CA GLN A 170 3.44 52.43 -5.03
C GLN A 170 2.99 51.44 -3.96
N LEU A 171 3.58 50.24 -3.90
CA LEU A 171 3.31 49.25 -2.85
C LEU A 171 3.77 49.74 -1.47
N ALA A 172 4.95 50.36 -1.38
CA ALA A 172 5.43 50.98 -0.14
C ALA A 172 4.49 52.11 0.33
N SER A 173 3.99 52.90 -0.62
CA SER A 173 3.01 53.97 -0.36
C SER A 173 1.68 53.39 0.13
N ALA A 174 1.17 52.35 -0.52
CA ALA A 174 -0.02 51.61 -0.10
C ALA A 174 0.15 51.00 1.31
N SER A 175 1.29 50.38 1.61
CA SER A 175 1.58 49.83 2.94
C SER A 175 1.57 50.91 4.03
N ARG A 176 2.13 52.10 3.77
CA ARG A 176 2.12 53.23 4.70
C ARG A 176 0.71 53.76 4.96
N ILE A 177 -0.14 53.80 3.92
CA ILE A 177 -1.54 54.21 4.05
C ILE A 177 -2.29 53.20 4.92
N ILE A 178 -2.13 51.89 4.66
CA ILE A 178 -2.79 50.82 5.42
C ILE A 178 -2.41 50.86 6.91
N GLU A 179 -1.13 51.10 7.23
CA GLU A 179 -0.68 51.21 8.62
C GLU A 179 -1.32 52.40 9.34
N ARG A 180 -1.49 53.53 8.66
CA ARG A 180 -2.15 54.73 9.20
C ARG A 180 -3.66 54.54 9.38
N GLU A 181 -4.30 53.83 8.45
CA GLU A 181 -5.75 53.53 8.47
C GLU A 181 -6.16 52.37 9.39
N GLU A 182 -5.20 51.73 10.07
CA GLU A 182 -5.50 50.60 10.96
C GLU A 182 -6.38 50.99 12.15
N ARG A 183 -6.10 52.15 12.77
CA ARG A 183 -6.87 52.64 13.93
C ARG A 183 -8.34 52.94 13.59
N PRO A 184 -8.67 53.70 12.54
CA PRO A 184 -10.05 54.02 12.21
C PRO A 184 -10.79 52.89 11.48
N ARG A 185 -10.12 52.07 10.65
CA ARG A 185 -10.80 51.21 9.66
C ARG A 185 -10.37 49.73 9.62
N ARG A 186 -9.38 49.31 10.43
CA ARG A 186 -8.88 47.92 10.48
C ARG A 186 -8.45 47.35 9.12
N TRP A 187 -7.81 48.18 8.29
CA TRP A 187 -7.40 47.82 6.93
C TRP A 187 -6.37 46.69 6.86
N LYS A 188 -5.69 46.35 7.95
CA LYS A 188 -4.75 45.21 8.01
C LYS A 188 -5.43 43.86 7.75
N ALA A 189 -6.64 43.64 8.26
CA ALA A 189 -7.37 42.40 8.02
C ALA A 189 -7.77 42.28 6.54
N GLN A 190 -8.21 43.39 5.93
CA GLN A 190 -8.57 43.44 4.52
C GLN A 190 -7.35 43.25 3.61
N LEU A 191 -6.19 43.80 3.97
CA LEU A 191 -4.94 43.56 3.27
C LEU A 191 -4.64 42.05 3.19
N PHE A 192 -4.66 41.33 4.31
CA PHE A 192 -4.34 39.90 4.30
C PHE A 192 -5.34 39.08 3.48
N GLU A 193 -6.62 39.44 3.49
CA GLU A 193 -7.63 38.82 2.60
C GLU A 193 -7.33 39.10 1.12
N VAL A 194 -6.93 40.31 0.76
CA VAL A 194 -6.54 40.66 -0.63
C VAL A 194 -5.31 39.87 -1.07
N LEU A 195 -4.29 39.75 -0.21
CA LEU A 195 -3.09 38.95 -0.50
C LEU A 195 -3.42 37.46 -0.61
N LEU A 196 -4.26 36.91 0.27
CA LEU A 196 -4.73 35.53 0.19
C LEU A 196 -5.49 35.28 -1.12
N ASN A 197 -6.38 36.18 -1.52
CA ASN A 197 -7.11 36.07 -2.79
C ASN A 197 -6.18 36.14 -4.00
N SER A 198 -5.10 36.93 -3.94
CA SER A 198 -4.06 36.91 -4.97
C SER A 198 -3.40 35.53 -5.08
N VAL A 199 -3.06 34.91 -3.95
CA VAL A 199 -2.43 33.59 -3.90
C VAL A 199 -3.39 32.52 -4.43
N ARG A 200 -4.66 32.53 -4.00
CA ARG A 200 -5.69 31.61 -4.50
C ARG A 200 -5.86 31.68 -6.01
N ARG A 201 -6.02 32.88 -6.57
CA ARG A 201 -6.13 33.08 -8.03
C ARG A 201 -4.92 32.56 -8.79
N ARG A 202 -3.72 32.67 -8.22
CA ARG A 202 -2.49 32.14 -8.82
C ARG A 202 -2.44 30.61 -8.77
N VAL A 203 -2.86 29.99 -7.66
CA VAL A 203 -2.92 28.52 -7.54
C VAL A 203 -3.98 27.95 -8.49
N GLU A 204 -5.18 28.50 -8.49
CA GLU A 204 -6.30 28.07 -9.36
C GLU A 204 -5.99 28.35 -10.84
N GLY A 205 -5.43 29.53 -11.15
CA GLY A 205 -5.10 29.95 -12.51
C GLY A 205 -3.96 29.16 -13.18
N ASN A 206 -3.25 28.29 -12.45
CA ASN A 206 -2.25 27.40 -13.02
C ASN A 206 -2.87 26.22 -13.80
N GLN A 207 -4.18 25.99 -13.69
CA GLN A 207 -4.89 24.96 -14.43
C GLN A 207 -5.31 25.48 -15.81
N PHE A 208 -4.49 25.14 -16.81
CA PHE A 208 -4.76 25.52 -18.21
C PHE A 208 -5.52 24.44 -19.01
N GLU A 209 -5.51 23.21 -18.51
CA GLU A 209 -5.97 22.02 -19.21
C GLU A 209 -6.84 21.17 -18.27
N ASP A 210 -7.88 20.56 -18.84
CA ASP A 210 -8.71 19.54 -18.16
C ASP A 210 -8.49 18.17 -18.82
N ARG A 211 -9.05 17.12 -18.19
CA ARG A 211 -8.95 15.73 -18.66
C ARG A 211 -9.37 15.54 -20.13
N THR A 212 -10.30 16.36 -20.62
CA THR A 212 -10.79 16.30 -22.01
C THR A 212 -9.76 16.78 -23.03
N ILE A 213 -8.87 17.70 -22.63
CA ILE A 213 -7.85 18.30 -23.48
C ILE A 213 -6.57 17.46 -23.44
N ASN A 214 -6.18 17.01 -22.24
CA ASN A 214 -4.94 16.27 -22.05
C ASN A 214 -5.07 15.22 -20.95
N LYS A 215 -4.70 13.96 -21.25
CA LYS A 215 -4.66 12.87 -20.27
C LYS A 215 -3.65 13.09 -19.14
N GLN A 216 -2.69 13.98 -19.31
CA GLN A 216 -1.67 14.35 -18.32
C GLN A 216 -1.90 15.73 -17.70
N TRP A 217 -3.14 16.25 -17.76
CA TRP A 217 -3.47 17.58 -17.24
C TRP A 217 -3.04 17.77 -15.77
N LEU A 218 -3.26 16.75 -14.92
CA LEU A 218 -2.94 16.84 -13.49
C LEU A 218 -1.44 16.94 -13.23
N ALA A 219 -0.62 16.11 -13.88
CA ALA A 219 0.85 16.21 -13.79
C ALA A 219 1.37 17.59 -14.23
N ARG A 220 0.81 18.15 -15.32
CA ARG A 220 1.21 19.47 -15.82
C ARG A 220 0.79 20.59 -14.88
N TYR A 221 -0.45 20.55 -14.39
CA TYR A 221 -0.95 21.49 -13.37
C TYR A 221 -0.06 21.47 -12.13
N LEU A 222 0.25 20.28 -11.60
CA LEU A 222 1.06 20.09 -10.41
C LEU A 222 2.51 20.59 -10.61
N GLU A 223 3.09 20.41 -11.80
CA GLU A 223 4.44 20.91 -12.13
C GLU A 223 4.47 22.43 -12.32
N VAL A 224 3.45 23.03 -12.93
CA VAL A 224 3.31 24.49 -13.01
C VAL A 224 3.16 25.07 -11.60
N CYS A 225 2.28 24.50 -10.79
CA CYS A 225 2.11 24.89 -9.39
C CYS A 225 3.43 24.81 -8.63
N ARG A 226 4.19 23.72 -8.79
CA ARG A 226 5.52 23.52 -8.22
C ARG A 226 6.46 24.71 -8.52
N ARG A 227 6.56 25.09 -9.79
CA ARG A 227 7.45 26.16 -10.25
C ARG A 227 6.99 27.53 -9.77
N THR A 228 5.70 27.83 -9.90
CA THR A 228 5.12 29.13 -9.54
C THR A 228 5.29 29.40 -8.04
N VAL A 229 4.97 28.44 -7.19
CA VAL A 229 5.06 28.58 -5.72
C VAL A 229 6.50 28.84 -5.28
N VAL A 230 7.46 28.05 -5.79
CA VAL A 230 8.87 28.21 -5.44
C VAL A 230 9.42 29.56 -5.90
N GLU A 231 9.05 30.01 -7.10
CA GLU A 231 9.53 31.29 -7.63
C GLU A 231 8.89 32.49 -6.92
N ASP A 232 7.61 32.40 -6.59
CA ASP A 232 6.90 33.42 -5.83
C ASP A 232 7.50 33.56 -4.42
N LEU A 233 7.70 32.46 -3.69
CA LEU A 233 8.26 32.49 -2.34
C LEU A 233 9.70 33.02 -2.31
N LYS A 234 10.52 32.74 -3.34
CA LYS A 234 11.85 33.35 -3.46
C LYS A 234 11.78 34.88 -3.54
N ILE A 235 10.81 35.42 -4.28
CA ILE A 235 10.63 36.86 -4.45
C ILE A 235 10.07 37.48 -3.19
N VAL A 236 9.15 36.79 -2.51
CA VAL A 236 8.64 37.24 -1.22
C VAL A 236 9.78 37.39 -0.21
N LYS A 237 10.68 36.41 -0.15
CA LYS A 237 11.83 36.40 0.76
C LYS A 237 12.87 37.48 0.42
N ARG A 238 13.18 37.66 -0.86
CA ARG A 238 14.25 38.56 -1.32
C ARG A 238 13.83 40.03 -1.31
N SER A 239 12.60 40.32 -1.70
CA SER A 239 12.20 41.68 -2.07
C SER A 239 10.91 42.13 -1.40
N LEU A 240 9.84 41.31 -1.42
CA LEU A 240 8.53 41.76 -0.91
C LEU A 240 8.55 42.07 0.58
N ALA A 241 9.25 41.27 1.39
CA ALA A 241 9.33 41.44 2.83
C ALA A 241 9.92 42.79 3.28
N ALA A 242 10.70 43.46 2.42
CA ALA A 242 11.32 44.75 2.72
C ALA A 242 10.33 45.94 2.67
N TYR A 243 9.19 45.79 1.98
CA TYR A 243 8.21 46.86 1.79
C TYR A 243 7.11 46.91 2.85
N PHE A 244 7.05 45.91 3.73
CA PHE A 244 6.07 45.80 4.80
C PHE A 244 6.73 45.87 6.18
N PRO A 245 6.01 46.30 7.23
CA PRO A 245 6.53 46.28 8.59
C PRO A 245 6.95 44.87 9.05
N PRO A 246 8.08 44.72 9.78
CA PRO A 246 8.55 43.41 10.25
C PRO A 246 7.53 42.65 11.12
N GLU A 247 6.69 43.36 11.86
CA GLU A 247 5.63 42.78 12.69
C GLU A 247 4.60 41.98 11.88
N TYR A 248 4.48 42.23 10.58
CA TYR A 248 3.49 41.58 9.74
C TYR A 248 3.89 40.14 9.39
N LYS A 249 5.18 39.81 9.51
CA LYS A 249 5.74 38.47 9.19
C LYS A 249 5.24 37.96 7.83
N ILE A 250 5.36 38.83 6.81
CA ILE A 250 4.79 38.59 5.47
C ILE A 250 5.28 37.28 4.87
N TYR A 251 6.57 36.96 5.00
CA TYR A 251 7.12 35.71 4.45
C TYR A 251 6.45 34.46 5.04
N ASP A 252 6.35 34.37 6.37
CA ASP A 252 5.71 33.23 7.06
C ASP A 252 4.23 33.12 6.69
N ARG A 253 3.53 34.26 6.57
CA ARG A 253 2.12 34.28 6.15
C ARG A 253 1.94 33.83 4.71
N TYR A 254 2.81 34.23 3.77
CA TYR A 254 2.74 33.75 2.40
C TYR A 254 2.95 32.23 2.32
N ILE A 255 3.86 31.66 3.12
CA ILE A 255 4.04 30.21 3.21
C ILE A 255 2.73 29.54 3.63
N GLN A 256 2.06 30.04 4.67
CA GLN A 256 0.76 29.53 5.12
C GLN A 256 -0.32 29.71 4.06
N MET A 257 -0.43 30.89 3.44
CA MET A 257 -1.43 31.17 2.39
C MET A 257 -1.28 30.23 1.18
N TYR A 258 -0.04 29.99 0.71
CA TYR A 258 0.21 29.03 -0.36
C TYR A 258 -0.12 27.60 0.07
N HIS A 259 0.33 27.19 1.27
CA HIS A 259 0.05 25.86 1.78
C HIS A 259 -1.46 25.59 1.92
N ASP A 260 -2.21 26.52 2.50
CA ASP A 260 -3.67 26.41 2.69
C ASP A 260 -4.41 26.39 1.35
N SER A 261 -4.00 27.24 0.40
CA SER A 261 -4.62 27.30 -0.93
C SER A 261 -4.36 26.02 -1.73
N ILE A 262 -3.13 25.49 -1.68
CA ILE A 262 -2.78 24.22 -2.30
C ILE A 262 -3.53 23.08 -1.63
N SER A 263 -3.57 23.04 -0.30
CA SER A 263 -4.30 22.02 0.46
C SER A 263 -5.78 22.01 0.08
N GLN A 264 -6.42 23.18 0.03
CA GLN A 264 -7.82 23.31 -0.39
C GLN A 264 -8.02 22.76 -1.81
N ARG A 265 -7.16 23.16 -2.75
CA ARG A 265 -7.29 22.72 -4.14
C ARG A 265 -7.04 21.22 -4.32
N LEU A 266 -6.08 20.65 -3.59
CA LEU A 266 -5.85 19.20 -3.60
C LEU A 266 -7.01 18.43 -2.96
N ARG A 267 -7.70 18.97 -1.95
CA ARG A 267 -8.90 18.36 -1.39
C ARG A 267 -10.03 18.30 -2.40
N GLU A 268 -10.21 19.36 -3.20
CA GLU A 268 -11.20 19.38 -4.29
C GLU A 268 -10.88 18.30 -5.33
N ILE A 269 -9.63 18.22 -5.79
CA ILE A 269 -9.18 17.21 -6.75
C ILE A 269 -9.33 15.79 -6.17
N ALA A 270 -9.01 15.60 -4.88
CA ALA A 270 -9.14 14.32 -4.20
C ALA A 270 -10.61 13.88 -3.99
N ALA A 271 -11.55 14.83 -3.93
CA ALA A 271 -12.98 14.54 -3.83
C ALA A 271 -13.59 14.09 -5.17
N GLU A 272 -12.96 14.43 -6.30
CA GLU A 272 -13.41 14.04 -7.62
C GLU A 272 -13.09 12.56 -7.96
N PHE A 273 -13.65 12.10 -9.10
CA PHE A 273 -13.28 10.80 -9.63
C PHE A 273 -11.91 10.89 -10.31
N LEU A 274 -10.89 10.28 -9.70
CA LEU A 274 -9.53 10.17 -10.25
C LEU A 274 -9.30 8.82 -10.94
N GLU A 275 -8.68 8.86 -12.11
CA GLU A 275 -8.16 7.70 -12.83
C GLU A 275 -6.85 7.17 -12.21
N LYS A 276 -6.41 5.97 -12.59
CA LYS A 276 -5.22 5.32 -12.01
C LYS A 276 -3.94 6.16 -12.14
N ASN A 277 -3.71 6.72 -13.33
CA ASN A 277 -2.58 7.62 -13.63
C ASN A 277 -2.64 8.90 -12.78
N GLU A 278 -3.81 9.50 -12.63
CA GLU A 278 -4.02 10.72 -11.85
C GLU A 278 -3.82 10.47 -10.35
N LEU A 279 -4.27 9.32 -9.83
CA LEU A 279 -4.00 8.91 -8.45
C LEU A 279 -2.50 8.79 -8.18
N VAL A 280 -1.74 8.19 -9.10
CA VAL A 280 -0.28 8.06 -8.96
C VAL A 280 0.38 9.44 -8.99
N GLN A 281 -0.01 10.31 -9.92
CA GLN A 281 0.51 11.67 -10.02
C GLN A 281 0.26 12.47 -8.74
N LEU A 282 -0.98 12.42 -8.21
CA LEU A 282 -1.35 13.11 -6.98
C LEU A 282 -0.58 12.58 -5.76
N LEU A 283 -0.55 11.25 -5.56
CA LEU A 283 0.11 10.64 -4.42
C LEU A 283 1.63 10.89 -4.43
N SER A 284 2.27 10.76 -5.60
CA SER A 284 3.70 11.06 -5.75
C SER A 284 4.03 12.53 -5.48
N TRP A 285 3.15 13.46 -5.87
CA TRP A 285 3.36 14.88 -5.63
C TRP A 285 3.20 15.25 -4.15
N ILE A 286 2.25 14.64 -3.45
CA ILE A 286 2.08 14.82 -1.99
C ILE A 286 3.34 14.36 -1.25
N GLN A 287 3.92 13.22 -1.64
CA GLN A 287 5.19 12.75 -1.08
C GLN A 287 6.35 13.71 -1.40
N ALA A 288 6.40 14.25 -2.61
CA ALA A 288 7.46 15.15 -3.05
C ALA A 288 7.35 16.59 -2.49
N TYR A 289 6.20 17.00 -1.96
CA TYR A 289 5.93 18.38 -1.53
C TYR A 289 6.92 18.92 -0.48
N GLY A 290 7.30 18.08 0.48
CA GLY A 290 8.26 18.43 1.53
C GLY A 290 9.73 18.38 1.09
N GLY A 291 10.02 17.88 -0.11
CA GLY A 291 11.38 17.62 -0.60
C GLY A 291 12.10 18.85 -1.16
N GLU A 292 13.38 18.68 -1.51
CA GLU A 292 14.28 19.76 -1.97
C GLU A 292 13.81 20.46 -3.25
N SER A 293 13.02 19.76 -4.08
CA SER A 293 12.46 20.27 -5.33
C SER A 293 11.27 21.22 -5.12
N MET A 294 10.79 21.37 -3.88
CA MET A 294 9.61 22.14 -3.49
C MET A 294 9.90 23.07 -2.30
N LEU A 295 9.14 22.94 -1.20
CA LEU A 295 9.29 23.79 -0.02
C LEU A 295 10.56 23.46 0.76
N GLY A 296 11.12 22.26 0.59
CA GLY A 296 12.37 21.83 1.23
C GLY A 296 13.62 22.43 0.58
N SER A 297 13.48 23.34 -0.39
CA SER A 297 14.62 23.98 -1.03
C SER A 297 15.45 24.79 -0.01
N PRO A 298 16.79 24.60 0.03
CA PRO A 298 17.67 25.32 0.97
C PRO A 298 17.57 26.85 0.87
N ILE A 299 17.19 27.36 -0.31
CA ILE A 299 17.03 28.79 -0.59
C ILE A 299 15.84 29.38 0.19
N LEU A 300 14.78 28.60 0.37
CA LEU A 300 13.57 29.02 1.08
C LEU A 300 13.78 28.94 2.60
N GLY A 301 14.56 27.99 3.09
CA GLY A 301 14.88 27.86 4.53
C GLY A 301 13.65 27.59 5.39
N ILE A 302 12.70 26.81 4.86
CA ILE A 302 11.43 26.46 5.53
C ILE A 302 11.63 25.14 6.26
N SER A 303 11.21 25.07 7.53
CA SER A 303 11.12 23.81 8.26
C SER A 303 9.88 23.03 7.81
N THR A 304 9.95 22.39 6.64
CA THR A 304 8.81 21.69 6.02
C THR A 304 8.24 20.57 6.89
N ALA A 305 9.08 19.88 7.65
CA ALA A 305 8.64 18.83 8.57
C ALA A 305 7.74 19.36 9.70
N ALA A 306 8.05 20.54 10.25
CA ALA A 306 7.20 21.16 11.27
C ALA A 306 5.87 21.62 10.68
N LEU A 307 5.90 22.26 9.50
CA LEU A 307 4.69 22.72 8.80
C LEU A 307 3.73 21.57 8.50
N LEU A 308 4.23 20.45 7.99
CA LEU A 308 3.42 19.29 7.63
C LEU A 308 2.89 18.51 8.84
N ASN A 309 3.58 18.57 9.98
CA ASN A 309 3.10 17.99 11.23
C ASN A 309 1.93 18.81 11.81
N ASP A 310 2.03 20.13 11.78
CA ASP A 310 0.99 21.02 12.31
C ASP A 310 -0.24 21.07 11.39
N ASN A 311 0.00 21.19 10.07
CA ASN A 311 -1.04 21.26 9.04
C ASN A 311 -0.69 20.31 7.87
N PRO A 312 -1.29 19.11 7.81
CA PRO A 312 -1.05 18.22 6.69
C PRO A 312 -1.77 18.71 5.42
N LEU A 313 -1.12 18.53 4.26
CA LEU A 313 -1.68 18.88 2.94
C LEU A 313 -3.06 18.28 2.68
N LEU A 314 -3.25 17.01 3.05
CA LEU A 314 -4.53 16.34 3.05
C LEU A 314 -4.76 15.71 4.42
N PRO A 315 -6.01 15.66 4.90
CA PRO A 315 -6.34 14.88 6.09
C PRO A 315 -5.87 13.43 5.93
N HIS A 316 -5.35 12.84 7.00
CA HIS A 316 -4.84 11.46 6.96
C HIS A 316 -5.90 10.45 6.46
N SER A 317 -7.17 10.68 6.81
CA SER A 317 -8.31 9.91 6.32
C SER A 317 -8.46 9.95 4.80
N THR A 318 -8.33 11.13 4.20
CA THR A 318 -8.42 11.32 2.73
C THR A 318 -7.25 10.62 2.04
N THR A 319 -6.03 10.74 2.57
CA THR A 319 -4.85 10.06 2.00
C THR A 319 -5.01 8.54 2.05
N ILE A 320 -5.52 7.98 3.15
CA ILE A 320 -5.84 6.55 3.25
C ILE A 320 -6.88 6.14 2.19
N GLN A 321 -7.94 6.93 2.01
CA GLN A 321 -8.97 6.64 1.00
C GLN A 321 -8.40 6.59 -0.42
N LEU A 322 -7.50 7.52 -0.76
CA LEU A 322 -6.82 7.51 -2.06
C LEU A 322 -5.96 6.25 -2.25
N TYR A 323 -5.24 5.80 -1.22
CA TYR A 323 -4.48 4.56 -1.26
C TYR A 323 -5.37 3.32 -1.39
N VAL A 324 -6.47 3.24 -0.63
CA VAL A 324 -7.44 2.14 -0.73
C VAL A 324 -8.00 2.06 -2.15
N ARG A 325 -8.41 3.20 -2.71
CA ARG A 325 -8.93 3.27 -4.08
C ARG A 325 -7.89 2.84 -5.12
N PHE A 326 -6.63 3.25 -4.98
CA PHE A 326 -5.56 2.78 -5.85
C PHE A 326 -5.38 1.27 -5.77
N ILE A 327 -5.41 0.70 -4.57
CA ILE A 327 -5.31 -0.75 -4.35
C ILE A 327 -6.49 -1.48 -4.99
N GLU A 328 -7.72 -0.98 -4.84
CA GLU A 328 -8.93 -1.56 -5.42
C GLU A 328 -8.92 -1.55 -6.95
N ILE A 329 -8.41 -0.48 -7.57
CA ILE A 329 -8.23 -0.42 -9.03
C ILE A 329 -7.21 -1.47 -9.47
N ASN A 330 -6.05 -1.57 -8.82
CA ASN A 330 -5.06 -2.60 -9.16
C ASN A 330 -5.59 -4.02 -8.97
N LYS A 331 -6.39 -4.26 -7.92
CA LYS A 331 -7.06 -5.54 -7.67
C LYS A 331 -7.96 -5.92 -8.85
N ARG A 332 -8.73 -4.96 -9.38
CA ARG A 332 -9.59 -5.16 -10.55
C ARG A 332 -8.79 -5.40 -11.82
N ASP A 333 -7.75 -4.60 -12.07
CA ASP A 333 -6.87 -4.75 -13.24
C ASP A 333 -6.23 -6.15 -13.27
N ILE A 334 -5.78 -6.65 -12.11
CA ILE A 334 -5.20 -7.99 -11.98
C ILE A 334 -6.26 -9.06 -12.26
N ARG A 335 -7.49 -8.92 -11.77
CA ARG A 335 -8.59 -9.85 -12.07
C ARG A 335 -8.93 -9.88 -13.56
N GLU A 336 -9.11 -8.71 -14.17
CA GLU A 336 -9.39 -8.63 -15.60
C GLU A 336 -8.23 -9.19 -16.44
N TRP A 337 -6.98 -8.96 -16.00
CA TRP A 337 -5.82 -9.55 -16.63
C TRP A 337 -5.80 -11.08 -16.46
N LEU A 338 -6.12 -11.62 -15.28
CA LEU A 338 -6.23 -13.06 -15.04
C LEU A 338 -7.31 -13.70 -15.92
N ASP A 339 -8.49 -13.07 -16.00
CA ASP A 339 -9.60 -13.53 -16.84
C ASP A 339 -9.22 -13.49 -18.34
N LYS A 340 -8.50 -12.46 -18.79
CA LYS A 340 -8.00 -12.37 -20.18
C LYS A 340 -6.86 -13.34 -20.45
N ALA A 341 -5.94 -13.54 -19.51
CA ALA A 341 -4.82 -14.46 -19.65
C ALA A 341 -5.27 -15.93 -19.72
N LEU A 342 -6.39 -16.27 -19.06
CA LEU A 342 -7.09 -17.55 -19.23
C LEU A 342 -7.65 -17.74 -20.66
N MET A 343 -8.00 -16.65 -21.33
CA MET A 343 -8.66 -16.65 -22.63
C MET A 343 -7.70 -16.44 -23.81
N GLN A 344 -6.52 -15.85 -23.58
CA GLN A 344 -5.49 -15.58 -24.60
C GLN A 344 -4.07 -15.70 -24.03
N GLU A 345 -3.29 -16.62 -24.61
CA GLU A 345 -1.83 -16.63 -24.51
C GLU A 345 -1.27 -15.44 -25.31
N LYS A 346 -1.03 -14.29 -24.66
CA LYS A 346 0.05 -13.33 -24.98
C LYS A 346 0.02 -12.09 -24.09
N ASP A 347 1.24 -11.63 -23.80
CA ASP A 347 1.64 -10.32 -23.27
C ASP A 347 1.59 -10.10 -21.75
N VAL A 348 2.77 -10.24 -21.14
CA VAL A 348 3.10 -9.84 -19.77
C VAL A 348 4.13 -8.71 -19.80
N THR A 349 3.68 -7.46 -19.93
CA THR A 349 4.53 -6.27 -19.80
C THR A 349 3.79 -5.07 -19.18
N LEU A 350 3.09 -5.26 -18.06
CA LEU A 350 2.49 -4.14 -17.31
C LEU A 350 2.78 -4.25 -15.81
N ALA A 351 4.00 -3.90 -15.40
CA ALA A 351 4.34 -3.71 -13.99
C ALA A 351 5.59 -2.83 -13.78
N LYS A 352 5.72 -1.71 -14.50
CA LYS A 352 6.88 -0.81 -14.37
C LYS A 352 6.58 0.62 -13.92
N GLU A 353 5.37 0.94 -13.47
CA GLU A 353 5.04 2.30 -13.00
C GLU A 353 4.26 2.29 -11.67
N ILE A 354 4.90 1.87 -10.58
CA ILE A 354 4.32 1.94 -9.22
C ILE A 354 5.37 2.55 -8.29
N SER A 355 4.95 3.46 -7.40
CA SER A 355 5.82 4.07 -6.39
C SER A 355 6.41 3.00 -5.46
N LEU A 356 7.67 3.20 -5.03
CA LEU A 356 8.44 2.24 -4.23
C LEU A 356 7.69 1.81 -2.96
N GLU A 357 6.98 2.72 -2.27
CA GLU A 357 6.20 2.43 -1.05
C GLU A 357 4.95 1.56 -1.26
N LEU A 358 4.35 1.55 -2.46
CA LEU A 358 3.12 0.79 -2.74
C LEU A 358 3.38 -0.62 -3.26
N THR A 359 4.63 -0.89 -3.65
CA THR A 359 5.05 -2.14 -4.29
C THR A 359 4.74 -3.38 -3.42
N PRO A 360 5.05 -3.41 -2.11
CA PRO A 360 4.76 -4.59 -1.28
C PRO A 360 3.27 -4.89 -1.15
N ARG A 361 2.41 -3.87 -1.14
CA ARG A 361 0.96 -4.03 -0.99
C ARG A 361 0.29 -4.48 -2.28
N VAL A 362 0.74 -3.95 -3.42
CA VAL A 362 0.30 -4.42 -4.74
C VAL A 362 0.72 -5.87 -4.95
N ILE A 363 1.93 -6.26 -4.53
CA ILE A 363 2.39 -7.66 -4.56
C ILE A 363 1.53 -8.53 -3.65
N GLU A 364 1.22 -8.10 -2.42
CA GLU A 364 0.34 -8.86 -1.51
C GLU A 364 -1.05 -9.10 -2.14
N VAL A 365 -1.65 -8.07 -2.73
CA VAL A 365 -2.95 -8.17 -3.41
C VAL A 365 -2.87 -9.09 -4.62
N ALA A 366 -1.82 -8.98 -5.42
CA ALA A 366 -1.60 -9.88 -6.55
C ALA A 366 -1.52 -11.34 -6.09
N ILE A 367 -0.76 -11.63 -5.03
CA ILE A 367 -0.65 -12.99 -4.47
C ILE A 367 -2.00 -13.50 -3.96
N ASP A 368 -2.79 -12.64 -3.31
CA ASP A 368 -4.13 -13.02 -2.83
C ASP A 368 -5.06 -13.35 -4.00
N GLU A 369 -5.03 -12.57 -5.08
CA GLU A 369 -5.79 -12.87 -6.32
C GLU A 369 -5.28 -14.15 -7.00
N PHE A 370 -3.98 -14.37 -7.09
CA PHE A 370 -3.41 -15.62 -7.61
C PHE A 370 -3.79 -16.84 -6.74
N LEU A 371 -3.91 -16.67 -5.42
CA LEU A 371 -4.35 -17.72 -4.51
C LEU A 371 -5.81 -18.12 -4.75
N GLU A 372 -6.68 -17.15 -5.02
CA GLU A 372 -8.08 -17.38 -5.40
C GLU A 372 -8.17 -18.03 -6.78
N PHE A 373 -7.48 -17.44 -7.77
CA PHE A 373 -7.39 -17.97 -9.13
C PHE A 373 -6.88 -19.42 -9.17
N SER A 374 -5.87 -19.77 -8.37
CA SER A 374 -5.35 -21.15 -8.31
C SER A 374 -6.40 -22.18 -7.86
N SER A 375 -7.33 -21.80 -6.98
CA SER A 375 -8.44 -22.66 -6.59
C SER A 375 -9.41 -22.83 -7.76
N CYS A 376 -9.84 -21.72 -8.37
CA CYS A 376 -10.79 -21.74 -9.48
C CYS A 376 -10.24 -22.51 -10.68
N TYR A 377 -8.95 -22.34 -11.01
CA TYR A 377 -8.31 -23.03 -12.11
C TYR A 377 -8.26 -24.56 -11.89
N LYS A 378 -7.99 -25.00 -10.65
CA LYS A 378 -8.07 -26.41 -10.28
C LYS A 378 -9.49 -26.95 -10.38
N ASP A 379 -10.47 -26.21 -9.86
CA ASP A 379 -11.87 -26.62 -9.89
C ASP A 379 -12.39 -26.72 -11.33
N ALA A 380 -11.98 -25.80 -12.21
CA ALA A 380 -12.25 -25.85 -13.64
C ALA A 380 -11.60 -27.08 -14.31
N ALA A 381 -10.33 -27.37 -14.03
CA ALA A 381 -9.66 -28.56 -14.53
C ALA A 381 -10.32 -29.85 -14.00
N MET A 382 -10.83 -29.83 -12.76
CA MET A 382 -11.56 -30.95 -12.17
C MET A 382 -12.92 -31.17 -12.85
N ALA A 383 -13.70 -30.11 -13.05
CA ALA A 383 -14.96 -30.19 -13.77
C ALA A 383 -14.74 -30.67 -15.22
N PHE A 384 -13.68 -30.19 -15.87
CA PHE A 384 -13.29 -30.63 -17.22
C PHE A 384 -12.98 -32.13 -17.27
N LYS A 385 -12.19 -32.65 -16.30
CA LYS A 385 -11.95 -34.08 -16.13
C LYS A 385 -13.25 -34.86 -15.93
N VAL A 386 -14.04 -34.51 -14.91
CA VAL A 386 -15.25 -35.26 -14.54
C VAL A 386 -16.16 -35.40 -15.74
N LYS A 387 -16.41 -34.30 -16.45
CA LYS A 387 -17.26 -34.31 -17.65
C LYS A 387 -16.67 -35.12 -18.80
N HIS A 388 -15.35 -35.15 -18.99
CA HIS A 388 -14.71 -36.02 -19.98
C HIS A 388 -14.90 -37.51 -19.68
N PHE A 389 -14.78 -37.91 -18.41
CA PHE A 389 -14.93 -39.32 -18.03
C PHE A 389 -16.39 -39.77 -17.91
N GLU A 390 -17.36 -38.84 -17.83
CA GLU A 390 -18.78 -39.15 -18.01
C GLU A 390 -19.09 -39.56 -19.46
N ASP A 391 -18.56 -38.81 -20.43
CA ASP A 391 -18.63 -39.15 -21.85
C ASP A 391 -17.41 -38.57 -22.59
N ARG A 392 -16.54 -39.49 -23.04
CA ARG A 392 -15.27 -39.14 -23.71
C ARG A 392 -15.49 -38.43 -25.05
N SER A 393 -16.70 -38.49 -25.62
CA SER A 393 -17.05 -37.77 -26.85
C SER A 393 -17.20 -36.25 -26.67
N TYR A 394 -17.41 -35.76 -25.43
CA TYR A 394 -17.59 -34.33 -25.20
C TYR A 394 -16.36 -33.49 -25.57
N PHE A 395 -15.16 -34.04 -25.39
CA PHE A 395 -13.92 -33.30 -25.56
C PHE A 395 -12.92 -34.06 -26.43
N MET A 396 -13.00 -33.82 -27.74
CA MET A 396 -12.10 -34.42 -28.75
C MET A 396 -10.61 -34.09 -28.56
N LYS A 397 -10.28 -33.06 -27.76
CA LYS A 397 -8.91 -32.60 -27.50
C LYS A 397 -8.57 -32.62 -26.01
N TYR A 398 -9.14 -33.55 -25.25
CA TYR A 398 -8.95 -33.63 -23.80
C TYR A 398 -7.45 -33.70 -23.40
N THR A 399 -6.71 -34.66 -23.97
CA THR A 399 -5.28 -34.86 -23.68
C THR A 399 -4.46 -33.60 -24.00
N ALA A 400 -4.67 -33.00 -25.17
CA ALA A 400 -3.99 -31.76 -25.57
C ALA A 400 -4.28 -30.59 -24.63
N THR A 401 -5.54 -30.43 -24.20
CA THR A 401 -5.93 -29.39 -23.23
C THR A 401 -5.28 -29.64 -21.86
N MET A 402 -5.28 -30.88 -21.37
CA MET A 402 -4.63 -31.22 -20.10
C MET A 402 -3.11 -31.02 -20.14
N ILE A 403 -2.46 -31.28 -21.28
CA ILE A 403 -1.04 -30.94 -21.50
C ILE A 403 -0.82 -29.43 -21.42
N ALA A 404 -1.66 -28.62 -22.07
CA ALA A 404 -1.58 -27.17 -22.00
C ALA A 404 -1.75 -26.67 -20.56
N ILE A 405 -2.72 -27.21 -19.82
CA ILE A 405 -2.94 -26.89 -18.40
C ILE A 405 -1.70 -27.23 -17.58
N ALA A 406 -1.09 -28.41 -17.76
CA ALA A 406 0.13 -28.81 -17.08
C ALA A 406 1.29 -27.85 -17.39
N ASN A 407 1.52 -27.52 -18.65
CA ASN A 407 2.59 -26.59 -19.04
C ASN A 407 2.39 -25.19 -18.46
N ASN A 408 1.14 -24.70 -18.43
CA ASN A 408 0.79 -23.41 -17.83
C ASN A 408 1.03 -23.40 -16.32
N LEU A 409 0.70 -24.48 -15.62
CA LEU A 409 0.97 -24.61 -14.19
C LEU A 409 2.47 -24.57 -13.88
N ASP A 410 3.32 -25.13 -14.74
CA ASP A 410 4.78 -25.04 -14.58
C ASP A 410 5.28 -23.61 -14.78
N ILE A 411 4.73 -22.88 -15.76
CA ILE A 411 5.01 -21.46 -15.95
C ILE A 411 4.61 -20.65 -14.70
N CYS A 412 3.44 -20.95 -14.10
CA CYS A 412 2.99 -20.32 -12.86
C CYS A 412 3.95 -20.58 -11.70
N VAL A 413 4.44 -21.82 -11.54
CA VAL A 413 5.46 -22.17 -10.53
C VAL A 413 6.75 -21.38 -10.75
N GLN A 414 7.29 -21.40 -11.98
CA GLN A 414 8.53 -20.70 -12.32
C GLN A 414 8.41 -19.18 -12.14
N SER A 415 7.25 -18.61 -12.47
CA SER A 415 7.00 -17.17 -12.29
C SER A 415 6.88 -16.80 -10.81
N THR A 416 6.25 -17.66 -10.02
CA THR A 416 6.15 -17.49 -8.55
C THR A 416 7.54 -17.60 -7.88
N ASP A 417 8.40 -18.50 -8.35
CA ASP A 417 9.80 -18.62 -7.89
C ASP A 417 10.62 -17.36 -8.21
N LYS A 418 10.42 -16.77 -9.39
CA LYS A 418 11.06 -15.49 -9.74
C LYS A 418 10.57 -14.36 -8.83
N LEU A 419 9.26 -14.28 -8.61
CA LEU A 419 8.66 -13.26 -7.73
C LEU A 419 9.23 -13.34 -6.30
N GLU A 420 9.36 -14.54 -5.75
CA GLU A 420 9.96 -14.74 -4.42
C GLU A 420 11.40 -14.18 -4.34
N LYS A 421 12.21 -14.39 -5.37
CA LYS A 421 13.60 -13.91 -5.43
C LYS A 421 13.73 -12.38 -5.54
N HIS A 422 12.72 -11.69 -6.06
CA HIS A 422 12.73 -10.23 -6.22
C HIS A 422 12.28 -9.46 -4.95
N ILE A 423 11.56 -10.12 -4.04
CA ILE A 423 11.05 -9.50 -2.81
C ILE A 423 12.15 -9.04 -1.84
N PRO A 424 13.24 -9.80 -1.60
CA PRO A 424 14.37 -9.33 -0.77
C PRO A 424 15.02 -8.05 -1.30
N LEU A 425 15.25 -7.97 -2.62
CA LEU A 425 15.95 -6.86 -3.28
C LEU A 425 15.15 -5.54 -3.27
N THR A 426 13.82 -5.62 -3.17
CA THR A 426 12.95 -4.44 -3.22
C THR A 426 12.68 -3.86 -1.82
N ILE A 427 12.79 -4.68 -0.77
CA ILE A 427 12.44 -4.30 0.61
C ILE A 427 13.68 -3.95 1.46
N GLU A 428 14.88 -4.44 1.11
CA GLU A 428 16.13 -4.03 1.79
C GLU A 428 16.53 -2.57 1.53
N GLY A 429 16.05 -1.96 0.44
CA GLY A 429 16.19 -0.52 0.21
C GLY A 429 15.40 0.34 1.21
N ASP A 430 14.23 -0.14 1.65
CA ASP A 430 13.34 0.64 2.51
C ASP A 430 13.74 0.59 4.00
N VAL A 431 14.41 -0.46 4.48
CA VAL A 431 14.80 -0.53 5.90
C VAL A 431 15.97 0.41 6.22
N ALA A 432 16.86 0.66 5.26
CA ALA A 432 18.00 1.58 5.44
C ALA A 432 17.57 3.06 5.45
N ASP A 433 16.62 3.46 4.60
CA ASP A 433 16.16 4.85 4.55
C ASP A 433 15.11 5.19 5.62
N PHE A 434 14.31 4.21 6.07
CA PHE A 434 13.34 4.42 7.15
C PHE A 434 13.99 4.48 8.55
N SER A 435 15.14 3.80 8.73
CA SER A 435 15.90 3.87 9.98
C SER A 435 16.59 5.22 10.18
N HIS A 436 16.99 5.91 9.10
CA HIS A 436 17.51 7.28 9.20
C HIS A 436 16.44 8.31 9.60
N SER A 437 15.18 8.16 9.17
CA SER A 437 14.08 9.06 9.58
C SER A 437 13.55 8.80 10.99
N LEU A 438 13.60 7.55 11.49
CA LEU A 438 13.16 7.22 12.86
C LEU A 438 14.18 7.63 13.93
N LEU A 439 15.48 7.63 13.63
CA LEU A 439 16.51 8.06 14.58
C LEU A 439 16.45 9.57 14.89
N SER A 440 15.86 10.39 14.01
CA SER A 440 15.62 11.82 14.29
C SER A 440 14.39 12.10 15.18
N LEU A 441 13.54 11.12 15.46
CA LEU A 441 12.30 11.27 16.24
C LEU A 441 12.41 10.77 17.69
N SER A 442 13.58 10.30 18.12
CA SER A 442 13.82 9.65 19.43
C SER A 442 13.88 10.60 20.65
N LEU A 443 13.18 11.74 20.66
CA LEU A 443 13.20 12.67 21.81
C LEU A 443 11.92 12.74 22.65
N ASN A 444 10.89 11.92 22.39
CA ASN A 444 9.66 11.93 23.18
C ASN A 444 9.26 10.53 23.68
N PRO A 445 9.25 10.27 25.01
CA PRO A 445 8.96 8.94 25.57
C PRO A 445 7.47 8.52 25.57
N ASP A 446 6.52 9.42 25.29
CA ASP A 446 5.11 9.22 25.64
C ASP A 446 4.15 8.92 24.46
N LEU A 447 4.63 8.78 23.22
CA LEU A 447 3.79 8.31 22.12
C LEU A 447 3.93 6.79 21.91
N SER A 448 2.95 6.07 22.44
CA SER A 448 2.77 4.64 22.19
C SER A 448 2.67 4.34 20.68
N LEU A 449 3.63 3.53 20.21
CA LEU A 449 3.90 3.18 18.81
C LEU A 449 2.90 2.17 18.21
N SER A 450 1.61 2.31 18.49
CA SER A 450 0.58 1.34 18.07
C SER A 450 -0.29 1.80 16.90
N SER A 451 -0.29 3.10 16.55
CA SER A 451 -1.18 3.65 15.50
C SER A 451 -0.50 3.88 14.13
N VAL A 452 0.83 3.74 14.03
CA VAL A 452 1.59 3.90 12.77
C VAL A 452 1.76 2.57 12.00
N GLY A 453 1.32 1.44 12.59
CA GLY A 453 1.52 0.09 12.06
C GLY A 453 0.65 -0.33 10.87
N GLY A 454 -0.18 0.55 10.30
CA GLY A 454 -1.15 0.21 9.26
C GLY A 454 -0.60 0.02 7.85
N PHE A 455 0.63 0.47 7.57
CA PHE A 455 1.21 0.51 6.22
C PHE A 455 2.33 -0.51 5.97
N SER A 456 2.80 -1.23 7.00
CA SER A 456 3.89 -2.20 6.84
C SER A 456 3.35 -3.59 6.50
N VAL A 457 3.61 -4.07 5.27
CA VAL A 457 3.36 -5.47 4.91
C VAL A 457 4.43 -6.34 5.58
N ASN A 458 4.01 -7.19 6.52
CA ASN A 458 4.94 -8.09 7.21
C ASN A 458 5.57 -9.07 6.20
N ARG A 459 6.87 -8.89 5.92
CA ARG A 459 7.67 -9.71 4.99
C ARG A 459 7.49 -11.22 5.22
N GLN A 460 7.45 -11.65 6.47
CA GLN A 460 7.30 -13.07 6.81
C GLN A 460 5.90 -13.59 6.44
N LYS A 461 4.87 -12.75 6.55
CA LYS A 461 3.50 -13.08 6.12
C LYS A 461 3.43 -13.20 4.60
N LEU A 462 4.09 -12.31 3.86
CA LEU A 462 4.15 -12.34 2.40
C LEU A 462 4.85 -13.60 1.87
N ILE A 463 6.02 -13.94 2.42
CA ILE A 463 6.75 -15.17 2.07
C ILE A 463 5.89 -16.41 2.33
N LYS A 464 5.20 -16.47 3.47
CA LYS A 464 4.27 -17.57 3.79
C LYS A 464 3.13 -17.68 2.77
N LYS A 465 2.57 -16.56 2.30
CA LYS A 465 1.52 -16.56 1.26
C LYS A 465 2.06 -17.07 -0.08
N ILE A 466 3.28 -16.71 -0.45
CA ILE A 466 3.95 -17.22 -1.66
C ILE A 466 4.20 -18.73 -1.57
N ASP A 467 4.68 -19.22 -0.44
CA ASP A 467 4.83 -20.65 -0.21
C ASP A 467 3.50 -21.41 -0.32
N GLN A 468 2.41 -20.82 0.19
CA GLN A 468 1.06 -21.36 0.02
C GLN A 468 0.64 -21.39 -1.45
N LEU A 469 0.90 -20.33 -2.19
CA LEU A 469 0.59 -20.23 -3.61
C LEU A 469 1.34 -21.28 -4.43
N LYS A 470 2.65 -21.44 -4.18
CA LYS A 470 3.45 -22.51 -4.80
C LYS A 470 2.86 -23.88 -4.50
N LYS A 471 2.54 -24.18 -3.23
CA LYS A 471 1.94 -25.46 -2.87
C LYS A 471 0.65 -25.71 -3.65
N LYS A 472 -0.22 -24.70 -3.79
CA LYS A 472 -1.46 -24.82 -4.59
C LYS A 472 -1.17 -25.13 -6.07
N TRP A 473 -0.21 -24.44 -6.70
CA TRP A 473 0.19 -24.75 -8.08
C TRP A 473 0.67 -26.18 -8.23
N HIS A 474 1.51 -26.65 -7.30
CA HIS A 474 1.98 -28.03 -7.30
C HIS A 474 0.83 -29.02 -7.12
N TYR A 475 -0.10 -28.78 -6.21
CA TYR A 475 -1.26 -29.66 -6.04
C TYR A 475 -2.14 -29.73 -7.30
N CYS A 476 -2.33 -28.60 -7.98
CA CYS A 476 -3.05 -28.57 -9.25
C CYS A 476 -2.28 -29.33 -10.35
N MET A 477 -0.96 -29.15 -10.43
CA MET A 477 -0.10 -29.87 -11.37
C MET A 477 -0.22 -31.39 -11.18
N GLN A 478 -0.15 -31.85 -9.94
CA GLN A 478 -0.30 -33.27 -9.61
C GLN A 478 -1.65 -33.82 -10.03
N PHE A 479 -2.72 -33.05 -9.81
CA PHE A 479 -4.06 -33.43 -10.25
C PHE A 479 -4.11 -33.60 -11.78
N VAL A 480 -3.54 -32.66 -12.54
CA VAL A 480 -3.54 -32.71 -14.01
C VAL A 480 -2.73 -33.90 -14.54
N ILE A 481 -1.53 -34.14 -13.98
CA ILE A 481 -0.71 -35.31 -14.34
C ILE A 481 -1.45 -36.61 -14.02
N SER A 482 -2.07 -36.72 -12.84
CA SER A 482 -2.88 -37.88 -12.50
C SER A 482 -4.04 -38.06 -13.48
N SER A 483 -4.63 -36.99 -13.97
CA SER A 483 -5.76 -37.05 -14.90
C SER A 483 -5.35 -37.48 -16.31
N LEU A 484 -4.13 -37.15 -16.74
CA LEU A 484 -3.53 -37.70 -17.97
C LEU A 484 -3.22 -39.19 -17.81
N LEU A 485 -2.69 -39.60 -16.65
CA LEU A 485 -2.41 -41.00 -16.35
C LEU A 485 -3.69 -41.85 -16.31
N ASP A 486 -4.75 -41.33 -15.68
CA ASP A 486 -6.05 -42.02 -15.60
C ASP A 486 -6.63 -42.32 -16.98
N GLU A 487 -6.40 -41.43 -17.96
CA GLU A 487 -6.84 -41.65 -19.35
C GLU A 487 -6.15 -42.86 -19.98
N VAL A 488 -4.81 -42.94 -19.85
CA VAL A 488 -4.04 -44.10 -20.33
C VAL A 488 -4.47 -45.36 -19.59
N TYR A 489 -4.63 -45.28 -18.27
CA TYR A 489 -4.98 -46.41 -17.42
C TYR A 489 -6.34 -47.01 -17.77
N GLU A 490 -7.33 -46.19 -18.08
CA GLU A 490 -8.64 -46.67 -18.51
C GLU A 490 -8.52 -47.52 -19.78
N ASP A 491 -7.69 -47.09 -20.74
CA ASP A 491 -7.50 -47.77 -22.03
C ASP A 491 -6.67 -49.06 -21.92
N ILE A 492 -5.71 -49.14 -21.00
CA ILE A 492 -4.86 -50.32 -20.81
C ILE A 492 -5.35 -51.28 -19.72
N SER A 493 -6.31 -50.87 -18.87
CA SER A 493 -6.77 -51.60 -17.68
C SER A 493 -7.09 -53.08 -17.95
N LYS A 494 -7.93 -53.35 -18.96
CA LYS A 494 -8.37 -54.70 -19.35
C LYS A 494 -7.22 -55.59 -19.82
N HIS A 495 -6.19 -55.00 -20.41
CA HIS A 495 -5.01 -55.72 -20.88
C HIS A 495 -4.04 -56.00 -19.72
N LEU A 496 -3.92 -55.06 -18.77
CA LEU A 496 -3.13 -55.24 -17.54
C LEU A 496 -3.66 -56.40 -16.67
N GLU A 497 -4.98 -56.55 -16.57
CA GLU A 497 -5.61 -57.65 -15.81
C GLU A 497 -5.29 -59.04 -16.38
N LYS A 498 -4.98 -59.13 -17.67
CA LYS A 498 -4.62 -60.39 -18.34
C LYS A 498 -3.15 -60.74 -18.21
N LEU A 499 -2.29 -59.82 -17.76
CA LEU A 499 -0.88 -60.13 -17.50
C LEU A 499 -0.78 -61.22 -16.42
N MET A 500 0.14 -62.17 -16.64
CA MET A 500 0.32 -63.36 -15.80
C MET A 500 -0.98 -64.17 -15.65
N SER A 501 -1.79 -64.27 -16.71
CA SER A 501 -2.94 -65.18 -16.82
C SER A 501 -2.62 -66.40 -17.71
N LYS A 502 -3.52 -67.37 -17.78
CA LYS A 502 -3.37 -68.53 -18.69
C LYS A 502 -3.30 -68.11 -20.16
N GLU A 503 -4.08 -67.10 -20.57
CA GLU A 503 -4.05 -66.56 -21.93
C GLU A 503 -2.69 -65.93 -22.25
N TRP A 504 -2.12 -65.20 -21.30
CA TRP A 504 -0.78 -64.62 -21.40
C TRP A 504 0.29 -65.70 -21.60
N LEU A 505 0.21 -66.82 -20.87
CA LEU A 505 1.17 -67.92 -20.99
C LEU A 505 1.12 -68.62 -22.36
N ILE A 506 -0.07 -68.71 -22.96
CA ILE A 506 -0.28 -69.31 -24.30
C ILE A 506 0.17 -68.35 -25.42
N GLY A 507 0.47 -67.09 -25.08
CA GLY A 507 1.04 -66.10 -26.00
C GLY A 507 0.05 -65.03 -26.45
N SER A 508 -0.72 -64.44 -25.52
CA SER A 508 -1.58 -63.30 -25.84
C SER A 508 -0.78 -62.06 -26.30
N TYR A 509 -1.44 -61.16 -27.03
CA TYR A 509 -0.87 -59.90 -27.50
C TYR A 509 -1.18 -58.71 -26.58
N ASP A 510 -1.59 -58.97 -25.32
CA ASP A 510 -2.08 -57.91 -24.43
C ASP A 510 -0.96 -56.93 -24.06
N LEU A 511 0.29 -57.40 -23.87
CA LEU A 511 1.42 -56.51 -23.61
C LEU A 511 1.78 -55.66 -24.83
N GLU A 512 1.74 -56.24 -26.03
CA GLU A 512 1.96 -55.51 -27.28
C GLU A 512 0.95 -54.38 -27.43
N THR A 513 -0.33 -54.65 -27.15
CA THR A 513 -1.38 -53.63 -27.15
C THR A 513 -1.09 -52.54 -26.11
N ILE A 514 -0.71 -52.91 -24.87
CA ILE A 514 -0.30 -51.92 -23.85
C ILE A 514 0.84 -51.04 -24.35
N CYS A 515 1.87 -51.64 -24.95
CA CYS A 515 3.03 -50.92 -25.48
C CYS A 515 2.65 -49.96 -26.60
N ILE A 516 1.78 -50.37 -27.53
CA ILE A 516 1.31 -49.55 -28.65
C ILE A 516 0.49 -48.38 -28.11
N THR A 517 -0.49 -48.63 -27.23
CA THR A 517 -1.31 -47.57 -26.62
C THR A 517 -0.45 -46.54 -25.89
N ILE A 518 0.54 -46.99 -25.09
CA ILE A 518 1.46 -46.07 -24.41
C ILE A 518 2.30 -45.27 -25.41
N ALA A 519 2.76 -45.89 -26.51
CA ALA A 519 3.51 -45.20 -27.56
C ALA A 519 2.66 -44.14 -28.29
N ASP A 520 1.38 -44.42 -28.52
CA ASP A 520 0.44 -43.49 -29.13
C ASP A 520 0.24 -42.25 -28.24
N TYR A 521 -0.06 -42.45 -26.95
CA TYR A 521 -0.15 -41.35 -25.98
C TYR A 521 1.17 -40.59 -25.82
N HIS A 522 2.31 -41.28 -25.91
CA HIS A 522 3.61 -40.62 -25.82
C HIS A 522 3.80 -39.57 -26.92
N ASN A 523 3.24 -39.77 -28.12
CA ASN A 523 3.34 -38.78 -29.20
C ASN A 523 2.74 -37.44 -28.77
N ASP A 524 1.61 -37.44 -28.06
CA ASP A 524 1.02 -36.22 -27.48
C ASP A 524 1.87 -35.70 -26.32
N TYR A 525 2.36 -36.59 -25.45
CA TYR A 525 3.19 -36.21 -24.29
C TYR A 525 4.54 -35.60 -24.66
N ARG A 526 4.98 -35.65 -25.92
CA ARG A 526 6.14 -34.87 -26.41
C ARG A 526 5.93 -33.36 -26.23
N HIS A 527 4.69 -32.89 -26.15
CA HIS A 527 4.36 -31.49 -25.91
C HIS A 527 4.40 -31.10 -24.43
N LEU A 528 4.53 -32.06 -23.49
CA LEU A 528 4.76 -31.74 -22.08
C LEU A 528 6.20 -31.25 -21.86
N ARG A 529 6.38 -30.36 -20.89
CA ARG A 529 7.72 -29.97 -20.45
C ARG A 529 8.52 -31.21 -19.98
N PRO A 530 9.85 -31.27 -20.25
CA PRO A 530 10.62 -32.51 -20.10
C PRO A 530 10.50 -33.18 -18.72
N HIS A 531 10.62 -32.41 -17.63
CA HIS A 531 10.56 -32.94 -16.27
C HIS A 531 9.17 -33.49 -15.90
N ILE A 532 8.09 -32.90 -16.44
CA ILE A 532 6.71 -33.40 -16.27
C ILE A 532 6.51 -34.68 -17.07
N ARG A 533 6.97 -34.68 -18.33
CA ARG A 533 6.93 -35.85 -19.22
C ARG A 533 7.62 -37.05 -18.58
N ILE A 534 8.80 -36.87 -18.00
CA ILE A 534 9.55 -37.94 -17.35
C ILE A 534 8.85 -38.44 -16.08
N ALA A 535 8.25 -37.54 -15.27
CA ALA A 535 7.46 -37.94 -14.11
C ALA A 535 6.25 -38.82 -14.52
N LEU A 536 5.56 -38.44 -15.60
CA LEU A 536 4.44 -39.21 -16.17
C LEU A 536 4.90 -40.59 -16.68
N LEU A 537 5.96 -40.62 -17.50
CA LEU A 537 6.53 -41.89 -18.02
C LEU A 537 6.99 -42.82 -16.90
N LYS A 538 7.58 -42.26 -15.85
CA LYS A 538 8.00 -43.00 -14.67
C LYS A 538 6.81 -43.67 -13.98
N ASP A 539 5.70 -42.95 -13.77
CA ASP A 539 4.50 -43.51 -13.15
C ASP A 539 3.82 -44.57 -14.04
N LEU A 540 3.83 -44.41 -15.36
CA LEU A 540 3.41 -45.47 -16.30
C LEU A 540 4.27 -46.73 -16.18
N LEU A 541 5.60 -46.58 -16.09
CA LEU A 541 6.52 -47.70 -15.91
C LEU A 541 6.26 -48.42 -14.58
N TYR A 542 6.05 -47.66 -13.50
CA TYR A 542 5.62 -48.22 -12.20
C TYR A 542 4.34 -49.03 -12.31
N LYS A 543 3.35 -48.54 -13.06
CA LYS A 543 2.08 -49.24 -13.23
C LYS A 543 2.28 -50.56 -13.98
N VAL A 544 2.94 -50.55 -15.13
CA VAL A 544 3.14 -51.75 -15.96
C VAL A 544 3.94 -52.82 -15.21
N VAL A 545 5.08 -52.47 -14.63
CA VAL A 545 5.91 -53.43 -13.88
C VAL A 545 5.21 -53.87 -12.59
N GLY A 546 4.51 -52.95 -11.92
CA GLY A 546 3.77 -53.22 -10.70
C GLY A 546 2.65 -54.25 -10.89
N GLU A 547 1.97 -54.27 -12.03
CA GLU A 547 0.92 -55.25 -12.32
C GLU A 547 1.45 -56.68 -12.42
N PHE A 548 2.66 -56.90 -12.97
CA PHE A 548 3.31 -58.21 -12.92
C PHE A 548 3.53 -58.67 -11.47
N LEU A 549 4.06 -57.79 -10.62
CA LEU A 549 4.32 -58.11 -9.22
C LEU A 549 3.03 -58.37 -8.43
N ILE A 550 1.98 -57.59 -8.68
CA ILE A 550 0.65 -57.79 -8.09
C ILE A 550 0.07 -59.12 -8.53
N ALA A 551 0.20 -59.48 -9.82
CA ALA A 551 -0.29 -60.74 -10.33
C ALA A 551 0.45 -61.96 -9.76
N ILE A 552 1.77 -61.84 -9.54
CA ILE A 552 2.58 -62.86 -8.85
C ILE A 552 2.17 -62.97 -7.38
N ASP A 553 2.02 -61.86 -6.66
CA ASP A 553 1.61 -61.87 -5.26
C ASP A 553 0.22 -62.46 -5.06
N ASN A 554 -0.69 -62.18 -6.00
CA ASN A 554 -2.04 -62.75 -6.05
C ASN A 554 -2.08 -64.19 -6.59
N ARG A 555 -0.94 -64.74 -7.03
CA ARG A 555 -0.81 -66.11 -7.53
C ARG A 555 -1.74 -66.42 -8.69
N ARG A 556 -1.87 -65.49 -9.65
CA ARG A 556 -2.68 -65.70 -10.86
C ARG A 556 -2.23 -66.92 -11.66
N LEU A 557 -0.94 -67.26 -11.59
CA LEU A 557 -0.35 -68.48 -12.14
C LEU A 557 0.54 -69.17 -11.10
N THR A 558 0.48 -70.49 -11.11
CA THR A 558 1.41 -71.40 -10.45
C THR A 558 1.75 -72.51 -11.45
N PHE A 559 2.93 -73.10 -11.31
CA PHE A 559 3.50 -73.98 -12.34
C PHE A 559 3.93 -75.31 -11.74
N SER A 560 3.14 -76.37 -11.95
CA SER A 560 3.45 -77.69 -11.42
C SER A 560 4.59 -78.39 -12.17
N LYS A 561 4.76 -78.07 -13.46
CA LYS A 561 5.75 -78.71 -14.35
C LYS A 561 6.91 -77.78 -14.67
N TYR A 562 8.09 -78.36 -14.92
CA TYR A 562 9.26 -77.57 -15.30
C TYR A 562 9.09 -76.90 -16.66
N GLU A 563 8.48 -77.58 -17.63
CA GLU A 563 8.26 -77.03 -18.98
C GLU A 563 7.40 -75.75 -18.94
N GLU A 564 6.38 -75.72 -18.08
CA GLU A 564 5.52 -74.55 -17.87
C GLU A 564 6.27 -73.40 -17.18
N ARG A 565 7.11 -73.71 -16.17
CA ARG A 565 7.99 -72.73 -15.52
C ARG A 565 8.96 -72.08 -16.49
N HIS A 566 9.62 -72.90 -17.31
CA HIS A 566 10.58 -72.44 -18.30
C HIS A 566 9.90 -71.53 -19.34
N LEU A 567 8.73 -71.92 -19.84
CA LEU A 567 7.95 -71.11 -20.78
C LEU A 567 7.54 -69.76 -20.16
N ALA A 568 7.04 -69.78 -18.92
CA ALA A 568 6.64 -68.57 -18.21
C ALA A 568 7.84 -67.64 -17.94
N ALA A 569 8.97 -68.19 -17.51
CA ALA A 569 10.19 -67.42 -17.27
C ALA A 569 10.69 -66.76 -18.56
N GLU A 570 10.72 -67.49 -19.68
CA GLU A 570 11.15 -66.93 -20.95
C GLU A 570 10.19 -65.83 -21.44
N ARG A 571 8.88 -65.99 -21.23
CA ARG A 571 7.91 -64.94 -21.54
C ARG A 571 8.11 -63.70 -20.68
N ILE A 572 8.33 -63.85 -19.36
CA ILE A 572 8.64 -62.71 -18.47
C ILE A 572 9.91 -61.98 -18.96
N ARG A 573 10.94 -62.71 -19.41
CA ARG A 573 12.16 -62.10 -19.95
C ARG A 573 11.90 -61.31 -21.22
N GLN A 574 11.11 -61.86 -22.14
CA GLN A 574 10.72 -61.17 -23.39
C GLN A 574 9.92 -59.90 -23.09
N ASP A 575 8.92 -60.00 -22.23
CA ASP A 575 8.06 -58.90 -21.81
C ASP A 575 8.87 -57.80 -21.11
N ALA A 576 9.75 -58.17 -20.18
CA ALA A 576 10.61 -57.22 -19.47
C ALA A 576 11.56 -56.47 -20.42
N ARG A 577 12.17 -57.17 -21.39
CA ARG A 577 13.03 -56.56 -22.42
C ARG A 577 12.23 -55.61 -23.32
N ARG A 578 11.01 -55.98 -23.71
CA ARG A 578 10.13 -55.14 -24.53
C ARG A 578 9.73 -53.85 -23.80
N ILE A 579 9.39 -53.95 -22.52
CA ILE A 579 9.12 -52.79 -21.66
C ILE A 579 10.35 -51.88 -21.58
N SER A 580 11.54 -52.45 -21.31
CA SER A 580 12.79 -51.67 -21.29
C SER A 580 13.03 -50.94 -22.61
N GLN A 581 12.97 -51.63 -23.75
CA GLN A 581 13.18 -51.05 -25.08
C GLN A 581 12.19 -49.92 -25.39
N LEU A 582 10.91 -50.11 -25.06
CA LEU A 582 9.89 -49.09 -25.26
C LEU A 582 10.19 -47.81 -24.48
N PHE A 583 10.40 -47.93 -23.16
CA PHE A 583 10.62 -46.75 -22.32
C PHE A 583 11.97 -46.08 -22.58
N GLU A 584 13.01 -46.85 -22.96
CA GLU A 584 14.28 -46.29 -23.42
C GLU A 584 14.11 -45.48 -24.71
N SER A 585 13.24 -45.91 -25.63
CA SER A 585 12.96 -45.20 -26.89
C SER A 585 12.26 -43.84 -26.69
N PHE A 586 11.62 -43.62 -25.54
CA PHE A 586 10.95 -42.35 -25.19
C PHE A 586 11.90 -41.28 -24.62
N ILE A 587 13.16 -41.62 -24.34
CA ILE A 587 14.13 -40.72 -23.72
C ILE A 587 14.95 -40.02 -24.83
N ASP A 588 14.62 -38.77 -25.12
CA ASP A 588 15.40 -37.93 -26.04
C ASP A 588 16.66 -37.35 -25.35
N ASN A 589 17.80 -38.06 -25.34
CA ASN A 589 19.14 -37.58 -24.92
C ASN A 589 19.16 -36.56 -23.74
N SER A 590 18.26 -36.75 -22.79
CA SER A 590 18.00 -35.76 -21.74
C SER A 590 18.90 -36.03 -20.54
N LYS A 591 19.15 -35.01 -19.69
CA LYS A 591 19.84 -35.20 -18.40
C LYS A 591 19.13 -36.15 -17.43
N TYR A 592 17.98 -36.70 -17.81
CA TYR A 592 17.11 -37.49 -16.96
C TYR A 592 17.09 -38.95 -17.38
N GLN A 593 17.10 -39.85 -16.39
CA GLN A 593 17.08 -41.30 -16.58
C GLN A 593 15.82 -41.88 -15.94
N LEU A 594 15.24 -42.90 -16.58
CA LEU A 594 14.18 -43.70 -15.98
C LEU A 594 14.79 -44.82 -15.12
N PRO A 595 14.13 -45.20 -14.01
CA PRO A 595 14.59 -46.32 -13.20
C PRO A 595 14.49 -47.63 -13.99
N ASN A 596 15.49 -48.52 -13.85
CA ASN A 596 15.48 -49.84 -14.49
C ASN A 596 14.61 -50.84 -13.71
N LEU A 597 13.31 -50.53 -13.59
CA LEU A 597 12.34 -51.38 -12.90
C LEU A 597 12.18 -52.77 -13.55
N PRO A 598 12.19 -52.94 -14.89
CA PRO A 598 12.03 -54.27 -15.51
C PRO A 598 13.12 -55.29 -15.10
N ALA A 599 14.27 -54.84 -14.58
CA ALA A 599 15.32 -55.71 -14.06
C ALA A 599 14.86 -56.63 -12.91
N ILE A 600 13.79 -56.26 -12.17
CA ILE A 600 13.22 -57.16 -11.16
C ILE A 600 12.51 -58.36 -11.79
N LEU A 601 11.84 -58.16 -12.92
CA LEU A 601 11.12 -59.20 -13.63
C LEU A 601 12.10 -60.24 -14.19
N LEU A 602 13.25 -59.80 -14.71
CA LEU A 602 14.33 -60.68 -15.13
C LEU A 602 14.84 -61.56 -13.97
N ALA A 603 15.08 -60.96 -12.81
CA ALA A 603 15.54 -61.69 -11.63
C ALA A 603 14.47 -62.65 -11.07
N ILE A 604 13.18 -62.31 -11.19
CA ILE A 604 12.07 -63.22 -10.87
C ILE A 604 12.03 -64.40 -11.85
N ALA A 605 12.21 -64.14 -13.15
CA ALA A 605 12.25 -65.18 -14.16
C ALA A 605 13.36 -66.20 -13.87
N ASP A 606 14.54 -65.75 -13.42
CA ASP A 606 15.64 -66.64 -13.04
C ASP A 606 15.29 -67.53 -11.84
N ILE A 607 14.53 -67.02 -10.87
CA ILE A 607 14.01 -67.81 -9.75
C ILE A 607 13.01 -68.87 -10.24
N ILE A 608 12.11 -68.51 -11.15
CA ILE A 608 11.07 -69.41 -11.68
C ILE A 608 11.70 -70.52 -12.54
N ASP A 609 12.71 -70.21 -13.34
CA ASP A 609 13.36 -71.10 -14.31
C ASP A 609 14.37 -72.11 -13.71
N LEU A 610 14.73 -71.96 -12.42
CA LEU A 610 15.68 -72.89 -11.76
C LEU A 610 15.19 -74.33 -11.82
N ARG A 611 15.98 -75.24 -12.41
CA ARG A 611 15.69 -76.69 -12.39
C ARG A 611 15.92 -77.33 -11.03
N ASP A 612 17.06 -77.01 -10.42
CA ASP A 612 17.51 -77.65 -9.18
C ASP A 612 16.96 -76.92 -7.95
N LYS A 613 16.10 -77.61 -7.19
CA LYS A 613 15.53 -77.10 -5.94
C LYS A 613 16.61 -76.81 -4.88
N SER A 614 17.73 -77.53 -4.88
CA SER A 614 18.78 -77.39 -3.86
C SER A 614 19.50 -76.04 -3.91
N ILE A 615 19.54 -75.41 -5.09
CA ILE A 615 20.20 -74.12 -5.34
C ILE A 615 19.24 -72.93 -5.10
N LEU A 616 17.93 -73.19 -5.02
CA LEU A 616 16.90 -72.16 -4.88
C LEU A 616 17.09 -71.22 -3.68
N PRO A 617 17.49 -71.67 -2.47
CA PRO A 617 17.77 -70.76 -1.36
C PRO A 617 18.96 -69.82 -1.62
N LEU A 618 19.94 -70.26 -2.42
CA LEU A 618 21.11 -69.47 -2.78
C LEU A 618 20.74 -68.36 -3.77
N GLU A 619 19.96 -68.69 -4.80
CA GLU A 619 19.45 -67.69 -5.76
C GLU A 619 18.45 -66.72 -5.12
N ALA A 620 17.57 -67.22 -4.25
CA ALA A 620 16.70 -66.37 -3.45
C ALA A 620 17.51 -65.44 -2.51
N SER A 621 18.64 -65.90 -1.97
CA SER A 621 19.55 -65.05 -1.18
C SER A 621 20.22 -63.96 -2.05
N SER A 622 20.62 -64.29 -3.27
CA SER A 622 21.14 -63.32 -4.25
C SER A 622 20.08 -62.29 -4.64
N PHE A 623 18.84 -62.72 -4.84
CA PHE A 623 17.71 -61.86 -5.13
C PHE A 623 17.44 -60.87 -3.99
N VAL A 624 17.32 -61.34 -2.75
CA VAL A 624 17.10 -60.47 -1.57
C VAL A 624 18.29 -59.54 -1.33
N ARG A 625 19.50 -59.96 -1.70
CA ARG A 625 20.69 -59.10 -1.65
C ARG A 625 20.56 -57.90 -2.60
N LYS A 626 19.98 -58.10 -3.78
CA LYS A 626 19.77 -57.05 -4.79
C LYS A 626 18.53 -56.20 -4.49
N TYR A 627 17.48 -56.81 -3.94
CA TYR A 627 16.20 -56.20 -3.65
C TYR A 627 15.86 -56.35 -2.15
N SER A 628 16.62 -55.67 -1.30
CA SER A 628 16.53 -55.82 0.16
C SER A 628 15.20 -55.35 0.76
N ASP A 629 14.49 -54.46 0.07
CA ASP A 629 13.23 -53.87 0.52
C ASP A 629 11.98 -54.68 0.13
N ILE A 630 12.16 -55.88 -0.45
CA ILE A 630 11.04 -56.75 -0.82
C ILE A 630 10.25 -57.21 0.41
N HIS A 631 8.92 -57.21 0.29
CA HIS A 631 8.04 -57.74 1.34
C HIS A 631 8.10 -59.27 1.42
N VAL A 632 8.01 -59.81 2.63
CA VAL A 632 8.02 -61.27 2.90
C VAL A 632 6.92 -61.97 2.10
N GLU A 633 5.75 -61.37 1.99
CA GLU A 633 4.61 -61.92 1.26
C GLU A 633 4.92 -62.09 -0.24
N LEU A 634 5.48 -61.05 -0.87
CA LEU A 634 5.82 -61.09 -2.30
C LEU A 634 6.91 -62.13 -2.57
N LEU A 635 7.97 -62.18 -1.75
CA LEU A 635 9.02 -63.20 -1.88
C LEU A 635 8.47 -64.62 -1.68
N THR A 636 7.57 -64.80 -0.72
CA THR A 636 6.88 -66.08 -0.50
C THR A 636 6.08 -66.50 -1.73
N SER A 637 5.34 -65.57 -2.34
CA SER A 637 4.54 -65.83 -3.54
C SER A 637 5.39 -66.12 -4.78
N ILE A 638 6.53 -65.42 -4.95
CA ILE A 638 7.52 -65.71 -5.99
C ILE A 638 8.04 -67.16 -5.84
N LEU A 639 8.49 -67.55 -4.65
CA LEU A 639 8.99 -68.91 -4.40
C LEU A 639 7.90 -69.98 -4.60
N GLN A 640 6.69 -69.71 -4.11
CA GLN A 640 5.58 -70.64 -4.19
C GLN A 640 5.01 -70.79 -5.62
N SER A 641 5.29 -69.86 -6.54
CA SER A 641 4.85 -69.97 -7.95
C SER A 641 5.33 -71.25 -8.63
N ARG A 642 6.40 -71.86 -8.12
CA ARG A 642 7.03 -73.07 -8.66
C ARG A 642 6.37 -74.40 -8.28
N GLU A 643 5.43 -74.39 -7.34
CA GLU A 643 4.73 -75.55 -6.72
C GLU A 643 5.59 -76.72 -6.17
N ASP A 644 6.91 -76.74 -6.41
CA ASP A 644 7.88 -77.67 -5.82
C ASP A 644 8.29 -77.31 -4.38
N LEU A 645 7.75 -76.18 -3.88
CA LEU A 645 7.84 -75.72 -2.50
C LEU A 645 6.46 -75.61 -1.87
N GLY A 646 6.32 -76.18 -0.67
CA GLY A 646 5.12 -75.98 0.14
C GLY A 646 4.99 -74.53 0.60
N LYS A 647 3.77 -74.11 0.97
CA LYS A 647 3.51 -72.76 1.50
C LYS A 647 4.33 -72.43 2.75
N ALA A 648 4.43 -73.37 3.68
CA ALA A 648 5.18 -73.21 4.92
C ALA A 648 6.69 -73.11 4.67
N GLU A 649 7.22 -73.95 3.77
CA GLU A 649 8.62 -73.97 3.37
C GLU A 649 9.01 -72.65 2.67
N SER A 650 8.19 -72.20 1.70
CA SER A 650 8.40 -70.93 0.98
C SER A 650 8.42 -69.73 1.94
N LYS A 651 7.49 -69.70 2.90
CA LYS A 651 7.38 -68.61 3.88
C LYS A 651 8.59 -68.59 4.82
N TRP A 652 8.99 -69.76 5.32
CA TRP A 652 10.16 -69.88 6.20
C TRP A 652 11.45 -69.41 5.49
N ILE A 653 11.67 -69.83 4.24
CA ILE A 653 12.82 -69.37 3.43
C ILE A 653 12.78 -67.85 3.27
N ALA A 654 11.61 -67.27 2.92
CA ALA A 654 11.47 -65.84 2.74
C ALA A 654 11.75 -65.04 4.03
N GLU A 655 11.19 -65.45 5.16
CA GLU A 655 11.42 -64.81 6.47
C GLU A 655 12.89 -64.88 6.88
N GLU A 656 13.53 -66.04 6.72
CA GLU A 656 14.93 -66.24 7.10
C GLU A 656 15.86 -65.37 6.25
N LEU A 657 15.66 -65.33 4.93
CA LEU A 657 16.49 -64.53 4.02
C LEU A 657 16.32 -63.03 4.24
N ILE A 658 15.09 -62.55 4.47
CA ILE A 658 14.82 -61.14 4.74
C ILE A 658 15.37 -60.74 6.12
N ASN A 659 15.21 -61.60 7.13
CA ASN A 659 15.77 -61.35 8.47
C ASN A 659 17.31 -61.22 8.43
N ARG A 660 17.99 -62.07 7.65
CA ARG A 660 19.44 -61.96 7.41
C ARG A 660 19.84 -60.67 6.66
N ALA A 661 18.93 -60.12 5.87
CA ALA A 661 19.14 -58.89 5.12
C ALA A 661 18.76 -57.61 5.91
N ARG A 662 18.09 -57.70 7.07
CA ARG A 662 17.59 -56.54 7.86
C ARG A 662 18.63 -55.48 8.22
N PHE A 663 19.91 -55.86 8.33
CA PHE A 663 21.00 -54.96 8.72
C PHE A 663 21.77 -54.36 7.52
N ARG A 664 21.30 -54.59 6.29
CA ARG A 664 21.91 -54.00 5.09
C ARG A 664 21.39 -52.58 4.85
N PRO A 665 22.15 -51.72 4.14
CA PRO A 665 21.66 -50.42 3.68
C PRO A 665 20.36 -50.60 2.91
N ARG A 666 19.40 -49.68 3.12
CA ARG A 666 18.14 -49.64 2.34
C ARG A 666 18.46 -49.63 0.84
N GLY A 667 17.68 -50.37 0.06
CA GLY A 667 17.90 -50.56 -1.37
C GLY A 667 17.59 -49.31 -2.19
N ASP A 668 17.53 -49.48 -3.50
CA ASP A 668 17.14 -48.43 -4.45
C ASP A 668 15.77 -47.82 -4.05
N GLN A 669 15.73 -46.50 -3.85
CA GLN A 669 14.53 -45.76 -3.43
C GLN A 669 13.36 -45.95 -4.40
N GLU A 670 13.66 -46.20 -5.67
CA GLU A 670 12.68 -46.47 -6.71
C GLU A 670 12.05 -47.87 -6.55
N MET A 671 12.87 -48.86 -6.19
CA MET A 671 12.37 -50.21 -5.89
C MET A 671 11.54 -50.24 -4.61
N LEU A 672 11.94 -49.50 -3.57
CA LEU A 672 11.14 -49.34 -2.35
C LEU A 672 9.75 -48.78 -2.67
N LYS A 673 9.68 -47.75 -3.53
CA LYS A 673 8.40 -47.17 -3.98
C LYS A 673 7.56 -48.21 -4.74
N LEU A 674 8.17 -48.97 -5.67
CA LEU A 674 7.47 -50.04 -6.41
C LEU A 674 6.83 -51.05 -5.45
N PHE A 675 7.59 -51.55 -4.48
CA PHE A 675 7.09 -52.51 -3.49
C PHE A 675 5.98 -51.93 -2.61
N GLN A 676 6.05 -50.65 -2.23
CA GLN A 676 4.98 -49.99 -1.49
C GLN A 676 3.69 -49.86 -2.32
N MET A 677 3.81 -49.50 -3.60
CA MET A 677 2.68 -49.40 -4.52
C MET A 677 1.96 -50.74 -4.71
N CYS A 678 2.71 -51.83 -4.91
CA CYS A 678 2.13 -53.17 -5.04
C CYS A 678 1.36 -53.62 -3.79
N LYS A 679 1.78 -53.19 -2.58
CA LYS A 679 1.11 -53.53 -1.31
C LYS A 679 -0.22 -52.78 -1.12
N LEU A 680 -0.30 -51.52 -1.56
CA LEU A 680 -1.50 -50.68 -1.48
C LEU A 680 -2.62 -51.14 -2.44
N GLY A 681 -2.29 -51.89 -3.50
CA GLY A 681 -3.26 -52.45 -4.45
C GLY A 681 -4.33 -53.35 -3.84
N LYS A 682 -4.13 -53.87 -2.61
CA LYS A 682 -5.14 -54.65 -1.88
C LYS A 682 -6.22 -53.79 -1.19
N THR A 683 -6.06 -52.46 -1.08
CA THR A 683 -6.96 -51.57 -0.32
C THR A 683 -7.62 -50.47 -1.17
N GLY A 684 -7.56 -50.54 -2.50
CA GLY A 684 -8.37 -49.70 -3.39
C GLY A 684 -8.06 -48.19 -3.34
N ARG A 685 -6.89 -47.77 -2.85
CA ARG A 685 -6.51 -46.35 -2.83
C ARG A 685 -5.62 -45.99 -4.01
N THR A 686 -6.01 -44.92 -4.72
CA THR A 686 -5.25 -44.20 -5.75
C THR A 686 -3.88 -43.76 -5.25
N LEU A 687 -2.92 -43.64 -6.18
CA LEU A 687 -1.50 -43.32 -5.97
C LEU A 687 -1.25 -42.23 -4.89
N PRO A 688 -0.69 -42.57 -3.71
CA PRO A 688 -0.22 -41.57 -2.77
C PRO A 688 1.29 -41.35 -2.98
N ALA A 689 1.70 -40.65 -4.05
CA ALA A 689 3.16 -40.45 -4.25
C ALA A 689 3.62 -39.25 -5.08
N LEU A 690 2.74 -38.36 -5.56
CA LEU A 690 3.23 -37.21 -6.31
C LEU A 690 3.90 -36.16 -5.39
N VAL A 691 3.45 -36.01 -4.14
CA VAL A 691 3.99 -35.02 -3.19
C VAL A 691 5.46 -35.26 -2.83
N GLU A 692 5.87 -36.52 -2.69
CA GLU A 692 7.21 -36.90 -2.25
C GLU A 692 8.21 -36.93 -3.44
N LEU A 693 7.73 -37.32 -4.62
CA LEU A 693 8.53 -37.36 -5.84
C LEU A 693 8.93 -35.96 -6.33
N PHE A 694 8.00 -35.01 -6.26
CA PHE A 694 8.31 -33.61 -6.57
C PHE A 694 9.25 -32.99 -5.52
N LYS A 695 9.04 -33.23 -4.22
CA LYS A 695 9.95 -32.74 -3.17
C LYS A 695 11.40 -33.21 -3.39
N ASN A 696 11.59 -34.48 -3.72
CA ASN A 696 12.94 -35.04 -3.89
C ASN A 696 13.58 -34.61 -5.20
N MET A 697 12.85 -34.62 -6.34
CA MET A 697 13.41 -34.14 -7.62
C MET A 697 13.76 -32.66 -7.60
N PHE A 698 12.96 -31.81 -6.95
CA PHE A 698 13.25 -30.38 -6.86
C PHE A 698 14.40 -30.08 -5.90
N GLN A 699 14.58 -30.83 -4.81
CA GLN A 699 15.80 -30.75 -3.99
C GLN A 699 17.06 -31.10 -4.81
N THR A 700 16.99 -32.11 -5.67
CA THR A 700 18.12 -32.47 -6.55
C THR A 700 18.39 -31.40 -7.61
N LEU A 701 17.35 -30.77 -8.17
CA LEU A 701 17.48 -29.65 -9.11
C LEU A 701 18.12 -28.41 -8.46
N VAL A 702 17.71 -28.04 -7.25
CA VAL A 702 18.31 -26.94 -6.48
C VAL A 702 19.79 -27.21 -6.17
N LEU A 703 20.14 -28.45 -5.79
CA LEU A 703 21.53 -28.85 -5.52
C LEU A 703 22.39 -28.94 -6.79
N SER A 704 21.79 -29.22 -7.94
CA SER A 704 22.50 -29.23 -9.23
C SER A 704 22.72 -27.82 -9.79
N ALA A 705 21.81 -26.88 -9.53
CA ALA A 705 21.92 -25.49 -9.94
C ALA A 705 22.98 -24.73 -9.12
N THR A 706 23.09 -25.00 -7.82
CA THR A 706 24.10 -24.39 -6.94
C THR A 706 25.54 -24.86 -7.22
N LYS A 707 25.72 -26.03 -7.84
CA LYS A 707 27.03 -26.52 -8.29
C LYS A 707 27.50 -25.99 -9.65
N SER A 708 26.69 -25.16 -10.31
CA SER A 708 26.99 -24.64 -11.66
C SER A 708 27.45 -23.17 -11.70
N ILE A 709 27.75 -22.55 -10.55
CA ILE A 709 28.45 -21.27 -10.51
C ILE A 709 29.95 -21.60 -10.43
N PRO A 710 30.76 -21.40 -11.49
CA PRO A 710 32.19 -21.41 -11.32
C PRO A 710 32.56 -20.19 -10.48
N SER A 711 33.22 -20.43 -9.36
CA SER A 711 33.98 -19.42 -8.65
C SER A 711 35.05 -18.89 -9.60
N SER A 712 34.79 -17.79 -10.28
CA SER A 712 35.83 -17.01 -10.96
C SER A 712 36.64 -16.29 -9.88
N ASN A 713 37.88 -16.73 -9.70
CA ASN A 713 38.97 -15.87 -9.22
C ASN A 713 39.19 -14.71 -10.19
#